data_AF-A0A0N4ZYG9-F1
#
_entry.id   AF-A0A0N4ZYG9-F1
#
_cell.length_a   1.000
_cell.length_b   1.000
_cell.length_c   1.000
_cell.angle_alpha   90.00
_cell.angle_beta   90.00
_cell.angle_gamma   90.00
#
_symmetry.space_group_name_H-M   'P 1'
#
loop_
_entity.id
_entity.type
_entity.pdbx_description
1 polymer ?
#
loop_
_entity_poly.entity_id
_entity_poly.type
_entity_poly.pdbx_seq_one_letter_code
_entity_poly.pdbx_strand_id
1 'polypeptide(L)'
;MLLGLLRKLKCSQKEEEVMSYRRKSLYAFGNGNSGQFGVKIRDESECFIVPNRVIGVPVDEHGVKVISIASGLNHTLFLCHDGTVWSVGSNNFAQLGRECCDEGSYTIYPVNLGIGAKVIQIAVGFNHNLAVVEDGRLLGWGDNSKGQILSNKLGDRVVLPKKLNNFTEVVQASCGRASSIALSEAGTIWIWGEYMSKVLSEPIIVDLINFLPVIQIAAGDSYYVALTASGGVYTWGTNEYGQLGHKDCQSRTLPERVKHLDSMNIVYVSCGSNHTLALSKDGKVFAFGSDSSGQCGLGRKKEREDVPVSIPEFLGSHVSAISCGRRHSLVLVNGQVWSFGTNNNGQLGLNNFNTQITPRRLNNYQNIASIFAGADQSFIIEDPMYQSPLVDSALNRLKVPRFLNIVTVRELIKKNDNIELIAILENIFTSISAMNGSFLFSDDRKFNCSLKNHGINLDEAMESFDLIMKLRDVNHTVVDVIVSSLCQIEFWECEKIYSFNNHIPAESLRLFLYLPWFHVMVDKDHDLFSTVTLPFLRALYQYTEEHESKEILMSWWSQVQARHFRRLIHVIISAISFCLIKNDKKYVHSIPQMLGVLNLLRQVNEKIPKVPIEKFYINDLTDFVDIKRDFINFITGTGQPVNGHFFWTQFPFVMNALAKSELLQLESEFSRIQAANAAGPRLHYLFNPLIGTLPVLIESDRFLEMTIRRSHILEDALNFIAGKTREQLLKGLRVTFEGEPGEDAGGLKKEFFISVFKELFQPHFGMFKEDNESHLVWFSGYPTELMNFNLCGILCALAIYNQVLVDFPFPLALYKLILGKEVCLEDLLQLYPSEGRSMQSILEYDKDDLEDVFGVYFVINFEVFDEIVEVELKHDGAKTPVTQLNKNEFVDLYVKRKLCIGGNDEMIKHQFNSFLNGFKTVMSSRLLPFFQPKELQELVVGNECYDWQLFKDTTIYKDVYHAKHPTIRAFWEAFFEFNLEQRKKFLQFLMGSTRIPIQGIGSIRMTIQPIPENLLPVAHTCFNILDLPKIEDTQEIYKRLLISIENGQEGFNLV
;
A
#
# COMPACT_ATOMS: atom_id res chain seq x y z
N MET A 1 15.83 51.55 -63.85
CA MET A 1 14.77 50.55 -63.58
C MET A 1 15.20 49.11 -63.92
N LEU A 2 15.71 48.82 -65.13
CA LEU A 2 16.19 47.45 -65.50
C LEU A 2 17.31 46.90 -64.61
N LEU A 3 18.26 47.73 -64.17
CA LEU A 3 19.34 47.34 -63.25
C LEU A 3 18.86 47.03 -61.82
N GLY A 4 17.70 47.57 -61.41
CA GLY A 4 17.07 47.27 -60.11
C GLY A 4 16.31 45.95 -60.12
N LEU A 5 15.70 45.59 -61.25
CA LEU A 5 15.06 44.29 -61.49
C LEU A 5 16.09 43.15 -61.57
N LEU A 6 17.22 43.37 -62.24
CA LEU A 6 18.32 42.39 -62.31
C LEU A 6 19.02 42.17 -60.95
N ARG A 7 19.10 43.19 -60.08
CA ARG A 7 19.59 43.03 -58.70
C ARG A 7 18.59 42.28 -57.81
N LYS A 8 17.28 42.51 -57.95
CA LYS A 8 16.25 41.74 -57.23
C LYS A 8 16.16 40.28 -57.69
N LEU A 9 16.32 40.00 -58.99
CA LEU A 9 16.39 38.63 -59.53
C LEU A 9 17.68 37.91 -59.11
N LYS A 10 18.83 38.59 -59.04
CA LYS A 10 20.07 38.00 -58.50
C LYS A 10 20.06 37.84 -56.97
N CYS A 11 19.32 38.69 -56.24
CA CYS A 11 19.11 38.52 -54.80
C CYS A 11 18.12 37.38 -54.52
N SER A 12 17.02 37.27 -55.27
CA SER A 12 16.09 36.15 -55.10
C SER A 12 16.67 34.82 -55.58
N GLN A 13 17.50 34.80 -56.62
CA GLN A 13 18.24 33.59 -57.01
C GLN A 13 19.33 33.22 -56.01
N LYS A 14 20.01 34.19 -55.37
CA LYS A 14 20.94 33.89 -54.26
C LYS A 14 20.22 33.52 -52.96
N GLU A 15 19.04 34.06 -52.68
CA GLU A 15 18.22 33.65 -51.54
C GLU A 15 17.58 32.27 -51.77
N GLU A 16 17.16 31.94 -53.00
CA GLU A 16 16.73 30.59 -53.39
C GLU A 16 17.91 29.60 -53.41
N GLU A 17 19.10 30.00 -53.87
CA GLU A 17 20.33 29.18 -53.78
C GLU A 17 20.82 29.02 -52.34
N VAL A 18 20.70 30.04 -51.48
CA VAL A 18 21.10 29.92 -50.05
C VAL A 18 20.05 29.16 -49.23
N MET A 19 18.77 29.22 -49.61
CA MET A 19 17.69 28.39 -49.02
C MET A 19 17.71 26.95 -49.54
N SER A 20 18.34 26.65 -50.68
CA SER A 20 18.46 25.26 -51.18
C SER A 20 19.43 24.39 -50.37
N TYR A 21 20.23 24.99 -49.47
CA TYR A 21 21.27 24.28 -48.69
C TYR A 21 20.84 23.80 -47.30
N ARG A 22 19.56 23.92 -46.92
CA ARG A 22 19.07 23.46 -45.59
C ARG A 22 17.87 22.51 -45.68
N ARG A 23 17.98 21.49 -46.51
CA ARG A 23 16.93 20.45 -46.65
C ARG A 23 17.39 19.13 -46.07
N LYS A 24 16.48 18.43 -45.38
CA LYS A 24 16.70 17.07 -44.88
C LYS A 24 17.14 16.15 -46.01
N SER A 25 18.17 15.36 -45.76
CA SER A 25 18.76 14.44 -46.75
C SER A 25 18.88 13.03 -46.18
N LEU A 26 18.53 12.04 -47.01
CA LEU A 26 18.64 10.62 -46.69
C LEU A 26 19.86 10.02 -47.38
N TYR A 27 20.68 9.32 -46.60
CA TYR A 27 21.82 8.56 -47.10
C TYR A 27 21.68 7.08 -46.73
N ALA A 28 22.21 6.21 -47.58
CA ALA A 28 22.23 4.77 -47.40
C ALA A 28 23.63 4.19 -47.65
N PHE A 29 23.95 3.10 -46.95
CA PHE A 29 25.18 2.32 -47.12
C PHE A 29 24.93 0.86 -46.74
N GLY A 30 25.76 -0.06 -47.24
CA GLY A 30 25.56 -1.50 -47.10
C GLY A 30 25.20 -2.21 -48.40
N ASN A 31 24.49 -3.35 -48.27
CA ASN A 31 24.11 -4.21 -49.39
C ASN A 31 22.93 -3.64 -50.20
N GLY A 32 23.18 -3.34 -51.47
CA GLY A 32 22.18 -2.82 -52.41
C GLY A 32 21.90 -3.72 -53.62
N ASN A 33 22.39 -4.96 -53.64
CA ASN A 33 22.45 -5.81 -54.84
C ASN A 33 21.07 -6.14 -55.42
N SER A 34 20.02 -6.15 -54.58
CA SER A 34 18.64 -6.41 -54.98
C SER A 34 17.84 -5.13 -55.25
N GLY A 35 18.49 -3.95 -55.21
CA GLY A 35 17.85 -2.65 -55.42
C GLY A 35 17.33 -1.98 -54.15
N GLN A 36 17.75 -2.42 -52.95
CA GLN A 36 17.29 -1.90 -51.65
C GLN A 36 17.44 -0.36 -51.49
N PHE A 37 18.32 0.27 -52.27
CA PHE A 37 18.55 1.72 -52.24
C PHE A 37 17.87 2.49 -53.38
N GLY A 38 17.05 1.84 -54.21
CA GLY A 38 16.38 2.51 -55.34
C GLY A 38 17.32 2.92 -56.47
N VAL A 39 18.44 2.20 -56.61
CA VAL A 39 19.39 2.36 -57.70
C VAL A 39 19.89 0.98 -58.12
N LYS A 40 20.03 0.76 -59.42
CA LYS A 40 20.72 -0.41 -59.95
C LYS A 40 22.24 -0.13 -59.96
N ILE A 41 22.96 -0.71 -59.00
CA ILE A 41 24.41 -0.58 -58.90
C ILE A 41 25.03 -1.41 -60.03
N ARG A 42 25.84 -0.80 -60.90
CA ARG A 42 26.41 -1.42 -62.12
C ARG A 42 27.88 -1.85 -61.98
N ASP A 43 28.55 -1.50 -60.89
CA ASP A 43 29.96 -1.83 -60.63
C ASP A 43 30.13 -3.18 -59.91
N GLU A 44 31.31 -3.81 -60.10
CA GLU A 44 31.67 -5.13 -59.54
C GLU A 44 31.67 -5.19 -58.00
N SER A 45 31.73 -4.05 -57.30
CA SER A 45 31.49 -3.97 -55.86
C SER A 45 30.03 -3.56 -55.61
N GLU A 46 29.12 -4.52 -55.61
CA GLU A 46 27.65 -4.37 -55.58
C GLU A 46 27.07 -3.65 -54.32
N CYS A 47 27.90 -3.02 -53.48
CA CYS A 47 27.55 -2.44 -52.18
C CYS A 47 28.00 -0.97 -52.02
N PHE A 48 27.30 -0.19 -51.20
CA PHE A 48 27.71 1.17 -50.82
C PHE A 48 28.61 1.14 -49.58
N ILE A 49 29.92 1.31 -49.76
CA ILE A 49 30.91 1.31 -48.68
C ILE A 49 31.05 2.65 -47.94
N VAL A 50 30.43 3.70 -48.47
CA VAL A 50 30.28 5.02 -47.87
C VAL A 50 28.81 5.43 -47.95
N PRO A 51 28.31 6.29 -47.04
CA PRO A 51 26.95 6.81 -47.16
C PRO A 51 26.77 7.53 -48.49
N ASN A 52 25.75 7.12 -49.25
CA ASN A 52 25.38 7.70 -50.54
C ASN A 52 23.96 8.22 -50.47
N ARG A 53 23.73 9.39 -51.07
CA ARG A 53 22.40 10.01 -51.06
C ARG A 53 21.39 9.15 -51.82
N VAL A 54 20.28 8.84 -51.18
CA VAL A 54 19.18 8.08 -51.80
C VAL A 54 18.34 9.01 -52.68
N ILE A 55 18.13 8.64 -53.93
CA ILE A 55 17.37 9.42 -54.91
C ILE A 55 16.00 8.77 -55.11
N GLY A 56 14.96 9.59 -55.32
CA GLY A 56 13.60 9.10 -55.59
C GLY A 56 12.75 8.83 -54.35
N VAL A 57 13.27 9.11 -53.14
CA VAL A 57 12.43 9.16 -51.94
C VAL A 57 11.50 10.38 -51.96
N PRO A 58 10.33 10.30 -51.30
CA PRO A 58 9.39 11.42 -51.21
C PRO A 58 10.01 12.63 -50.50
N VAL A 59 9.79 13.83 -51.07
CA VAL A 59 10.29 15.10 -50.56
C VAL A 59 9.18 16.16 -50.45
N ASP A 60 9.36 17.11 -49.54
CA ASP A 60 8.54 18.31 -49.35
C ASP A 60 9.43 19.58 -49.35
N GLU A 61 8.89 20.71 -48.90
CA GLU A 61 9.61 21.98 -48.78
C GLU A 61 10.80 21.94 -47.81
N HIS A 62 10.78 21.02 -46.84
CA HIS A 62 11.80 20.82 -45.82
C HIS A 62 12.82 19.71 -46.16
N GLY A 63 12.60 18.95 -47.24
CA GLY A 63 13.50 17.89 -47.72
C GLY A 63 12.84 16.53 -47.70
N VAL A 64 13.57 15.48 -47.33
CA VAL A 64 13.03 14.11 -47.29
C VAL A 64 11.91 13.99 -46.24
N LYS A 65 10.73 13.49 -46.66
CA LYS A 65 9.54 13.29 -45.82
C LYS A 65 9.60 12.05 -44.92
N VAL A 66 10.57 11.17 -45.15
CA VAL A 66 10.74 9.89 -44.46
C VAL A 66 11.06 10.10 -42.98
N ILE A 67 10.32 9.42 -42.12
CA ILE A 67 10.49 9.44 -40.66
C ILE A 67 10.91 8.08 -40.09
N SER A 68 10.68 6.99 -40.81
CA SER A 68 11.08 5.64 -40.41
C SER A 68 11.45 4.78 -41.61
N ILE A 69 12.44 3.90 -41.42
CA ILE A 69 12.95 2.98 -42.45
C ILE A 69 13.11 1.61 -41.82
N ALA A 70 12.61 0.58 -42.51
CA ALA A 70 12.78 -0.81 -42.11
C ALA A 70 13.23 -1.63 -43.33
N SER A 71 14.26 -2.47 -43.15
CA SER A 71 14.84 -3.26 -44.24
C SER A 71 14.87 -4.75 -43.92
N GLY A 72 14.38 -5.55 -44.86
CA GLY A 72 14.53 -7.00 -44.88
C GLY A 72 15.79 -7.38 -45.63
N LEU A 73 15.97 -8.67 -45.94
CA LEU A 73 17.20 -9.13 -46.61
C LEU A 73 17.45 -8.40 -47.94
N ASN A 74 16.38 -8.30 -48.75
CA ASN A 74 16.47 -7.88 -50.14
C ASN A 74 15.54 -6.72 -50.49
N HIS A 75 14.85 -6.11 -49.52
CA HIS A 75 13.92 -5.00 -49.75
C HIS A 75 13.90 -4.01 -48.60
N THR A 76 13.45 -2.79 -48.88
CA THR A 76 13.35 -1.70 -47.92
C THR A 76 11.99 -1.02 -48.01
N LEU A 77 11.42 -0.71 -46.85
CA LEU A 77 10.23 0.12 -46.69
C LEU A 77 10.59 1.48 -46.09
N PHE A 78 9.94 2.53 -46.60
CA PHE A 78 10.04 3.90 -46.09
C PHE A 78 8.67 4.37 -45.64
N LEU A 79 8.58 4.90 -44.42
CA LEU A 79 7.38 5.54 -43.89
C LEU A 79 7.57 7.06 -43.85
N CYS A 80 6.65 7.79 -44.46
CA CYS A 80 6.65 9.25 -44.49
C CYS A 80 5.81 9.85 -43.36
N HIS A 81 6.06 11.11 -42.99
CA HIS A 81 5.32 11.81 -41.92
C HIS A 81 3.81 11.96 -42.19
N ASP A 82 3.37 11.82 -43.44
CA ASP A 82 1.95 11.81 -43.85
C ASP A 82 1.31 10.41 -43.78
N GLY A 83 2.07 9.39 -43.36
CA GLY A 83 1.61 8.00 -43.26
C GLY A 83 1.70 7.20 -44.55
N THR A 84 2.22 7.78 -45.64
CA THR A 84 2.44 7.01 -46.87
C THR A 84 3.63 6.06 -46.73
N VAL A 85 3.46 4.83 -47.23
CA VAL A 85 4.49 3.79 -47.22
C VAL A 85 5.01 3.59 -48.63
N TRP A 86 6.33 3.48 -48.77
CA TRP A 86 7.01 3.28 -50.05
C TRP A 86 7.91 2.05 -49.97
N SER A 87 8.04 1.30 -51.05
CA SER A 87 8.80 0.05 -51.11
C SER A 87 9.78 -0.01 -52.28
N VAL A 88 10.90 -0.69 -52.07
CA VAL A 88 11.94 -0.90 -53.10
C VAL A 88 12.74 -2.18 -52.83
N GLY A 89 13.37 -2.76 -53.86
CA GLY A 89 14.20 -3.96 -53.77
C GLY A 89 13.57 -5.19 -54.45
N SER A 90 13.88 -6.40 -53.98
CA SER A 90 13.33 -7.65 -54.50
C SER A 90 11.84 -7.79 -54.21
N ASN A 91 11.11 -8.47 -55.11
CA ASN A 91 9.70 -8.81 -54.92
C ASN A 91 9.41 -10.31 -55.01
N ASN A 92 10.42 -11.17 -54.87
CA ASN A 92 10.30 -12.60 -55.12
C ASN A 92 9.30 -13.31 -54.18
N PHE A 93 9.00 -12.70 -53.03
CA PHE A 93 8.01 -13.16 -52.06
C PHE A 93 6.82 -12.19 -51.91
N ALA A 94 6.62 -11.32 -52.89
CA ALA A 94 5.61 -10.26 -52.88
C ALA A 94 5.79 -9.20 -51.77
N GLN A 95 6.99 -9.09 -51.21
CA GLN A 95 7.33 -8.18 -50.12
C GLN A 95 7.24 -6.67 -50.48
N LEU A 96 7.11 -6.30 -51.75
CA LEU A 96 6.91 -4.90 -52.14
C LEU A 96 5.45 -4.44 -52.08
N GLY A 97 4.49 -5.36 -51.93
CA GLY A 97 3.06 -5.02 -51.82
C GLY A 97 2.44 -4.51 -53.12
N ARG A 98 2.75 -5.16 -54.26
CA ARG A 98 2.36 -4.74 -55.62
C ARG A 98 1.64 -5.86 -56.35
N GLU A 99 0.83 -5.52 -57.36
CA GLU A 99 -0.06 -6.48 -58.08
C GLU A 99 0.66 -7.65 -58.78
N CYS A 100 1.97 -7.55 -59.06
CA CYS A 100 2.75 -8.59 -59.75
C CYS A 100 3.92 -9.08 -58.89
N CYS A 101 4.19 -10.39 -58.91
CA CYS A 101 5.17 -11.08 -58.04
C CYS A 101 6.55 -11.35 -58.67
N ASP A 102 6.81 -10.90 -59.90
CA ASP A 102 7.88 -11.52 -60.69
C ASP A 102 9.05 -10.60 -61.10
N GLU A 103 9.01 -9.31 -60.75
CA GLU A 103 10.16 -8.40 -60.94
C GLU A 103 10.36 -7.49 -59.72
N GLY A 104 11.59 -7.48 -59.18
CA GLY A 104 12.02 -6.50 -58.18
C GLY A 104 12.04 -5.07 -58.75
N SER A 105 12.15 -4.09 -57.87
CA SER A 105 12.13 -2.67 -58.21
C SER A 105 13.42 -1.99 -57.81
N TYR A 106 14.09 -1.38 -58.77
CA TYR A 106 15.19 -0.43 -58.53
C TYR A 106 14.68 1.02 -58.43
N THR A 107 13.37 1.21 -58.29
CA THR A 107 12.74 2.53 -58.10
C THR A 107 11.81 2.47 -56.90
N ILE A 108 11.84 3.51 -56.09
CA ILE A 108 11.04 3.64 -54.88
C ILE A 108 9.61 4.02 -55.29
N TYR A 109 8.64 3.15 -54.99
CA TYR A 109 7.23 3.36 -55.36
C TYR A 109 6.32 3.33 -54.13
N PRO A 110 5.18 4.04 -54.17
CA PRO A 110 4.22 3.99 -53.09
C PRO A 110 3.56 2.61 -53.03
N VAL A 111 3.32 2.12 -51.82
CA VAL A 111 2.56 0.90 -51.56
C VAL A 111 1.09 1.28 -51.44
N ASN A 112 0.24 0.65 -52.25
CA ASN A 112 -1.20 0.82 -52.10
C ASN A 112 -1.70 -0.02 -50.91
N LEU A 113 -1.91 0.64 -49.78
CA LEU A 113 -2.38 -0.01 -48.55
C LEU A 113 -3.91 -0.18 -48.52
N GLY A 114 -4.66 0.42 -49.44
CA GLY A 114 -6.12 0.32 -49.48
C GLY A 114 -6.85 0.88 -48.25
N ILE A 115 -6.19 1.77 -47.48
CA ILE A 115 -6.71 2.36 -46.24
C ILE A 115 -6.85 3.88 -46.36
N GLY A 116 -7.91 4.44 -45.78
CA GLY A 116 -8.12 5.89 -45.66
C GLY A 116 -7.54 6.52 -44.39
N ALA A 117 -6.57 5.87 -43.74
CA ALA A 117 -5.97 6.30 -42.48
C ALA A 117 -4.44 6.24 -42.52
N LYS A 118 -3.78 6.95 -41.60
CA LYS A 118 -2.33 7.12 -41.55
C LYS A 118 -1.62 5.87 -41.01
N VAL A 119 -0.54 5.42 -41.65
CA VAL A 119 0.39 4.44 -41.04
C VAL A 119 1.28 5.15 -40.03
N ILE A 120 1.41 4.57 -38.83
CA ILE A 120 2.22 5.11 -37.73
C ILE A 120 3.51 4.32 -37.51
N GLN A 121 3.55 3.04 -37.89
CA GLN A 121 4.74 2.20 -37.79
C GLN A 121 4.82 1.18 -38.93
N ILE A 122 6.04 0.89 -39.37
CA ILE A 122 6.35 -0.23 -40.26
C ILE A 122 7.32 -1.19 -39.57
N ALA A 123 7.17 -2.49 -39.82
CA ALA A 123 8.09 -3.52 -39.37
C ALA A 123 8.34 -4.52 -40.50
N VAL A 124 9.57 -5.01 -40.61
CA VAL A 124 10.02 -5.83 -41.73
C VAL A 124 10.79 -7.03 -41.21
N GLY A 125 10.36 -8.23 -41.59
CA GLY A 125 11.12 -9.46 -41.38
C GLY A 125 12.02 -9.75 -42.57
N PHE A 126 12.47 -11.00 -42.75
CA PHE A 126 13.37 -11.29 -43.88
C PHE A 126 12.69 -11.07 -45.24
N ASN A 127 11.43 -11.50 -45.37
CA ASN A 127 10.67 -11.48 -46.62
C ASN A 127 9.19 -11.08 -46.44
N HIS A 128 8.79 -10.60 -45.25
CA HIS A 128 7.43 -10.17 -44.96
C HIS A 128 7.42 -8.82 -44.24
N ASN A 129 6.26 -8.18 -44.23
CA ASN A 129 6.09 -6.84 -43.68
C ASN A 129 4.83 -6.75 -42.85
N LEU A 130 4.86 -5.86 -41.87
CA LEU A 130 3.73 -5.39 -41.11
C LEU A 130 3.65 -3.86 -41.14
N ALA A 131 2.44 -3.32 -41.11
CA ALA A 131 2.20 -1.89 -40.94
C ALA A 131 1.09 -1.66 -39.92
N VAL A 132 1.36 -0.79 -38.95
CA VAL A 132 0.39 -0.37 -37.91
C VAL A 132 -0.25 0.94 -38.35
N VAL A 133 -1.57 0.96 -38.35
CA VAL A 133 -2.40 2.12 -38.73
C VAL A 133 -2.81 2.88 -37.47
N GLU A 134 -2.97 4.20 -37.57
CA GLU A 134 -3.32 5.10 -36.46
C GLU A 134 -4.60 4.68 -35.71
N ASP A 135 -5.56 4.09 -36.43
CA ASP A 135 -6.82 3.56 -35.90
C ASP A 135 -6.72 2.15 -35.30
N GLY A 136 -5.50 1.63 -35.12
CA GLY A 136 -5.23 0.35 -34.47
C GLY A 136 -5.28 -0.88 -35.38
N ARG A 137 -5.52 -0.71 -36.69
CA ARG A 137 -5.46 -1.84 -37.64
C ARG A 137 -4.02 -2.28 -37.87
N LEU A 138 -3.82 -3.59 -37.98
CA LEU A 138 -2.56 -4.20 -38.42
C LEU A 138 -2.71 -4.75 -39.84
N LEU A 139 -1.81 -4.35 -40.73
CA LEU A 139 -1.71 -4.86 -42.10
C LEU A 139 -0.49 -5.76 -42.24
N GLY A 140 -0.58 -6.79 -43.08
CA GLY A 140 0.56 -7.65 -43.42
C GLY A 140 0.59 -8.09 -44.89
N TRP A 141 1.80 -8.24 -45.45
CA TRP A 141 2.03 -8.74 -46.81
C TRP A 141 3.46 -9.28 -46.99
N GLY A 142 3.68 -10.06 -48.05
CA GLY A 142 4.94 -10.75 -48.35
C GLY A 142 4.87 -12.28 -48.15
N ASP A 143 5.97 -12.88 -47.72
CA ASP A 143 6.07 -14.32 -47.47
C ASP A 143 5.17 -14.78 -46.31
N ASN A 144 4.43 -15.88 -46.50
CA ASN A 144 3.66 -16.54 -45.45
C ASN A 144 4.01 -18.04 -45.34
N SER A 145 5.23 -18.42 -45.73
CA SER A 145 5.73 -19.80 -45.67
C SER A 145 5.72 -20.43 -44.27
N LYS A 146 5.78 -19.60 -43.22
CA LYS A 146 5.77 -19.98 -41.80
C LYS A 146 4.57 -19.38 -41.05
N GLY A 147 3.54 -18.89 -41.73
CA GLY A 147 2.35 -18.30 -41.09
C GLY A 147 2.53 -16.88 -40.57
N GLN A 148 3.64 -16.21 -40.90
CA GLN A 148 4.01 -14.89 -40.37
C GLN A 148 3.10 -13.72 -40.78
N ILE A 149 2.15 -13.93 -41.70
CA ILE A 149 1.11 -12.97 -42.09
C ILE A 149 -0.30 -13.49 -41.73
N LEU A 150 -0.46 -14.68 -41.15
CA LEU A 150 -1.77 -15.25 -40.79
C LEU A 150 -2.75 -15.28 -41.98
N SER A 151 -2.26 -15.65 -43.17
CA SER A 151 -3.14 -15.87 -44.32
C SER A 151 -4.00 -17.14 -44.13
N ASN A 152 -5.05 -17.27 -44.94
CA ASN A 152 -5.94 -18.43 -44.90
C ASN A 152 -5.25 -19.74 -45.35
N LYS A 153 -4.08 -19.66 -46.00
CA LYS A 153 -3.36 -20.80 -46.54
C LYS A 153 -1.88 -20.73 -46.18
N LEU A 154 -1.44 -21.58 -45.27
CA LEU A 154 -0.02 -21.71 -44.95
C LEU A 154 0.79 -22.03 -46.21
N GLY A 155 1.94 -21.37 -46.40
CA GLY A 155 2.80 -21.58 -47.56
C GLY A 155 2.55 -20.65 -48.74
N ASP A 156 1.54 -19.78 -48.67
CA ASP A 156 1.26 -18.81 -49.73
C ASP A 156 2.09 -17.52 -49.61
N ARG A 157 1.88 -16.60 -50.55
CA ARG A 157 2.44 -15.25 -50.57
C ARG A 157 1.28 -14.27 -50.59
N VAL A 158 1.32 -13.28 -49.71
CA VAL A 158 0.30 -12.24 -49.62
C VAL A 158 0.76 -11.05 -50.45
N VAL A 159 0.15 -10.88 -51.62
CA VAL A 159 0.65 -9.98 -52.67
C VAL A 159 0.42 -8.49 -52.37
N LEU A 160 -0.76 -8.19 -51.83
CA LEU A 160 -1.15 -6.84 -51.44
C LEU A 160 -1.33 -6.76 -49.92
N PRO A 161 -1.07 -5.60 -49.30
CA PRO A 161 -1.35 -5.35 -47.89
C PRO A 161 -2.74 -5.82 -47.49
N LYS A 162 -2.82 -6.79 -46.56
CA LYS A 162 -4.07 -7.36 -46.07
C LYS A 162 -4.27 -7.01 -44.60
N LYS A 163 -5.49 -6.61 -44.23
CA LYS A 163 -5.89 -6.44 -42.82
C LYS A 163 -5.86 -7.79 -42.09
N LEU A 164 -5.17 -7.81 -40.96
CA LEU A 164 -5.15 -8.94 -40.04
C LEU A 164 -6.27 -8.76 -39.02
N ASN A 165 -7.34 -9.56 -39.15
CA ASN A 165 -8.56 -9.39 -38.36
C ASN A 165 -8.48 -9.94 -36.94
N ASN A 166 -7.41 -10.66 -36.59
CA ASN A 166 -7.25 -11.29 -35.28
C ASN A 166 -6.80 -10.31 -34.18
N PHE A 167 -6.60 -9.03 -34.52
CA PHE A 167 -6.03 -8.04 -33.60
C PHE A 167 -6.96 -6.84 -33.45
N THR A 168 -6.98 -6.30 -32.24
CA THR A 168 -7.67 -5.07 -31.87
C THR A 168 -6.64 -4.04 -31.41
N GLU A 169 -6.85 -2.78 -31.80
CA GLU A 169 -6.15 -1.60 -31.26
C GLU A 169 -4.61 -1.74 -31.18
N VAL A 170 -3.96 -2.23 -32.25
CA VAL A 170 -2.51 -2.42 -32.27
C VAL A 170 -1.79 -1.08 -32.26
N VAL A 171 -0.83 -0.90 -31.35
CA VAL A 171 0.01 0.30 -31.24
C VAL A 171 1.44 0.06 -31.73
N GLN A 172 1.93 -1.18 -31.66
CA GLN A 172 3.25 -1.54 -32.16
C GLN A 172 3.30 -2.92 -32.80
N ALA A 173 4.23 -3.09 -33.74
CA ALA A 173 4.59 -4.37 -34.33
C ALA A 173 6.10 -4.50 -34.53
N SER A 174 6.63 -5.71 -34.42
CA SER A 174 8.00 -6.06 -34.79
C SER A 174 8.02 -7.41 -35.50
N CYS A 175 9.01 -7.61 -36.38
CA CYS A 175 9.16 -8.84 -37.13
C CYS A 175 10.47 -9.51 -36.75
N GLY A 176 10.42 -10.81 -36.49
CA GLY A 176 11.62 -11.65 -36.49
C GLY A 176 11.95 -12.12 -37.90
N ARG A 177 12.77 -13.18 -38.01
CA ARG A 177 13.16 -13.73 -39.32
C ARG A 177 11.95 -14.16 -40.15
N ALA A 178 11.10 -14.99 -39.55
CA ALA A 178 9.87 -15.53 -40.14
C ALA A 178 8.75 -15.59 -39.08
N SER A 179 8.80 -14.65 -38.15
CA SER A 179 7.84 -14.49 -37.06
C SER A 179 7.46 -13.04 -36.89
N SER A 180 6.41 -12.82 -36.12
CA SER A 180 5.80 -11.51 -35.94
C SER A 180 5.30 -11.37 -34.51
N ILE A 181 5.40 -10.17 -33.97
CA ILE A 181 4.94 -9.80 -32.63
C ILE A 181 4.20 -8.45 -32.70
N ALA A 182 3.11 -8.31 -31.95
CA ALA A 182 2.36 -7.06 -31.85
C ALA A 182 1.99 -6.72 -30.40
N LEU A 183 1.81 -5.43 -30.12
CA LEU A 183 1.39 -4.87 -28.84
C LEU A 183 0.11 -4.04 -29.05
N SER A 184 -0.93 -4.27 -28.27
CA SER A 184 -2.15 -3.44 -28.28
C SER A 184 -2.05 -2.21 -27.39
N GLU A 185 -3.01 -1.29 -27.58
CA GLU A 185 -3.23 -0.12 -26.73
C GLU A 185 -3.55 -0.49 -25.29
N ALA A 186 -4.15 -1.67 -25.08
CA ALA A 186 -4.38 -2.29 -23.79
C ALA A 186 -3.14 -3.04 -23.25
N GLY A 187 -2.02 -3.13 -23.96
CA GLY A 187 -0.80 -3.81 -23.49
C GLY A 187 -0.78 -5.33 -23.67
N THR A 188 -1.72 -5.90 -24.42
CA THR A 188 -1.69 -7.31 -24.82
C THR A 188 -0.60 -7.56 -25.85
N ILE A 189 0.19 -8.63 -25.66
CA ILE A 189 1.22 -9.04 -26.61
C ILE A 189 0.82 -10.33 -27.32
N TRP A 190 0.88 -10.31 -28.66
CA TRP A 190 0.67 -11.48 -29.50
C TRP A 190 1.92 -11.89 -30.25
N ILE A 191 2.14 -13.19 -30.43
CA ILE A 191 3.20 -13.76 -31.27
C ILE A 191 2.61 -14.76 -32.25
N TRP A 192 3.11 -14.75 -33.49
CA TRP A 192 2.77 -15.75 -34.51
C TRP A 192 3.91 -15.97 -35.50
N GLY A 193 3.73 -16.92 -36.41
CA GLY A 193 4.77 -17.35 -37.34
C GLY A 193 5.70 -18.41 -36.75
N GLU A 194 6.99 -18.38 -37.09
CA GLU A 194 7.99 -19.32 -36.56
C GLU A 194 8.37 -19.00 -35.10
N TYR A 195 7.99 -19.85 -34.16
CA TYR A 195 8.24 -19.70 -32.74
C TYR A 195 8.77 -21.00 -32.13
N MET A 196 10.00 -20.98 -31.61
CA MET A 196 10.64 -22.14 -30.96
C MET A 196 10.57 -23.41 -31.82
N SER A 197 10.93 -23.27 -33.10
CA SER A 197 10.87 -24.33 -34.13
C SER A 197 9.48 -24.87 -34.45
N LYS A 198 8.41 -24.21 -33.98
CA LYS A 198 7.02 -24.48 -34.34
C LYS A 198 6.48 -23.37 -35.24
N VAL A 199 5.54 -23.71 -36.10
CA VAL A 199 4.80 -22.75 -36.92
C VAL A 199 3.46 -22.47 -36.26
N LEU A 200 3.25 -21.22 -35.85
CA LEU A 200 2.01 -20.72 -35.29
C LEU A 200 1.19 -20.07 -36.41
N SER A 201 0.18 -20.80 -36.90
CA SER A 201 -0.78 -20.30 -37.90
C SER A 201 -1.91 -19.44 -37.30
N GLU A 202 -1.96 -19.36 -35.97
CA GLU A 202 -2.84 -18.48 -35.20
C GLU A 202 -2.00 -17.73 -34.16
N PRO A 203 -2.35 -16.48 -33.84
CA PRO A 203 -1.63 -15.71 -32.83
C PRO A 203 -1.86 -16.28 -31.44
N ILE A 204 -0.78 -16.41 -30.67
CA ILE A 204 -0.85 -16.75 -29.24
C ILE A 204 -0.64 -15.48 -28.41
N ILE A 205 -1.34 -15.41 -27.28
CA ILE A 205 -1.15 -14.36 -26.29
C ILE A 205 0.03 -14.74 -25.38
N VAL A 206 0.87 -13.76 -25.02
CA VAL A 206 1.98 -13.95 -24.09
C VAL A 206 1.50 -13.64 -22.67
N ASP A 207 0.75 -14.57 -22.07
CA ASP A 207 -0.05 -14.31 -20.85
C ASP A 207 0.73 -13.67 -19.70
N LEU A 208 1.92 -14.19 -19.39
CA LEU A 208 2.69 -13.76 -18.22
C LEU A 208 3.10 -12.27 -18.24
N ILE A 209 3.27 -11.67 -19.42
CA ILE A 209 3.72 -10.27 -19.53
C ILE A 209 2.56 -9.27 -19.66
N ASN A 210 1.32 -9.75 -19.87
CA ASN A 210 0.12 -8.91 -20.01
C ASN A 210 -0.29 -8.19 -18.72
N PHE A 211 0.36 -8.49 -17.59
CA PHE A 211 0.13 -7.78 -16.31
C PHE A 211 1.13 -6.63 -16.11
N LEU A 212 2.14 -6.53 -16.98
CA LEU A 212 3.20 -5.53 -16.88
C LEU A 212 2.93 -4.38 -17.84
N PRO A 213 3.27 -3.13 -17.47
CA PRO A 213 3.04 -1.96 -18.31
C PRO A 213 4.09 -1.88 -19.44
N VAL A 214 3.97 -2.74 -20.45
CA VAL A 214 4.91 -2.80 -21.58
C VAL A 214 4.74 -1.57 -22.47
N ILE A 215 5.84 -0.89 -22.80
CA ILE A 215 5.86 0.30 -23.65
C ILE A 215 6.59 0.10 -24.97
N GLN A 216 7.40 -0.96 -25.10
CA GLN A 216 8.09 -1.29 -26.34
C GLN A 216 8.24 -2.80 -26.50
N ILE A 217 8.07 -3.27 -27.73
CA ILE A 217 8.44 -4.62 -28.18
C ILE A 217 9.52 -4.57 -29.26
N ALA A 218 10.40 -5.58 -29.28
CA ALA A 218 11.39 -5.78 -30.33
C ALA A 218 11.59 -7.29 -30.60
N ALA A 219 12.01 -7.63 -31.82
CA ALA A 219 12.28 -9.01 -32.21
C ALA A 219 13.63 -9.11 -32.93
N GLY A 220 14.40 -10.13 -32.60
CA GLY A 220 15.53 -10.60 -33.42
C GLY A 220 15.12 -11.79 -34.29
N ASP A 221 16.07 -12.63 -34.74
CA ASP A 221 15.73 -13.70 -35.70
C ASP A 221 14.68 -14.68 -35.15
N SER A 222 14.83 -15.10 -33.89
CA SER A 222 13.92 -16.07 -33.23
C SER A 222 13.80 -15.83 -31.72
N TYR A 223 14.00 -14.59 -31.29
CA TYR A 223 13.84 -14.16 -29.90
C TYR A 223 13.18 -12.78 -29.84
N TYR A 224 12.66 -12.44 -28.67
CA TYR A 224 11.81 -11.29 -28.44
C TYR A 224 12.22 -10.56 -27.17
N VAL A 225 11.99 -9.25 -27.17
CA VAL A 225 12.29 -8.35 -26.06
C VAL A 225 11.08 -7.47 -25.82
N ALA A 226 10.73 -7.27 -24.55
CA ALA A 226 9.74 -6.30 -24.10
C ALA A 226 10.33 -5.39 -23.04
N LEU A 227 10.02 -4.09 -23.12
CA LEU A 227 10.44 -3.06 -22.18
C LEU A 227 9.21 -2.52 -21.44
N THR A 228 9.26 -2.46 -20.12
CA THR A 228 8.18 -1.89 -19.29
C THR A 228 8.38 -0.39 -19.06
N ALA A 229 7.31 0.32 -18.71
CA ALA A 229 7.31 1.73 -18.35
C ALA A 229 8.22 2.05 -17.15
N SER A 230 8.54 1.04 -16.34
CA SER A 230 9.46 1.12 -15.20
C SER A 230 10.92 0.81 -15.59
N GLY A 231 11.21 0.62 -16.88
CA GLY A 231 12.55 0.30 -17.38
C GLY A 231 12.96 -1.17 -17.22
N GLY A 232 12.03 -2.06 -16.89
CA GLY A 232 12.28 -3.50 -16.81
C GLY A 232 12.37 -4.11 -18.21
N VAL A 233 13.42 -4.88 -18.48
CA VAL A 233 13.63 -5.57 -19.76
C VAL A 233 13.34 -7.06 -19.59
N TYR A 234 12.45 -7.60 -20.43
CA TYR A 234 12.07 -9.01 -20.45
C TYR A 234 12.42 -9.62 -21.80
N THR A 235 13.02 -10.82 -21.78
CA THR A 235 13.50 -11.48 -22.99
C THR A 235 13.11 -12.96 -23.02
N TRP A 236 12.78 -13.48 -24.21
CA TRP A 236 12.48 -14.89 -24.43
C TRP A 236 12.71 -15.32 -25.88
N GLY A 237 12.68 -16.63 -26.13
CA GLY A 237 12.97 -17.26 -27.41
C GLY A 237 14.33 -17.95 -27.41
N THR A 238 15.03 -17.94 -28.55
CA THR A 238 16.33 -18.59 -28.70
C THR A 238 17.45 -17.84 -27.95
N ASN A 239 18.40 -18.57 -27.36
CA ASN A 239 19.49 -17.98 -26.58
C ASN A 239 20.89 -18.57 -26.86
N GLU A 240 21.12 -19.17 -28.03
CA GLU A 240 22.38 -19.90 -28.33
C GLU A 240 23.66 -19.03 -28.17
N TYR A 241 23.52 -17.72 -28.32
CA TYR A 241 24.59 -16.73 -28.22
C TYR A 241 24.45 -15.80 -27.01
N GLY A 242 23.58 -16.10 -26.04
CA GLY A 242 23.39 -15.24 -24.87
C GLY A 242 22.59 -13.96 -25.16
N GLN A 243 21.87 -13.90 -26.29
CA GLN A 243 21.08 -12.73 -26.71
C GLN A 243 19.91 -12.36 -25.79
N LEU A 244 19.57 -13.23 -24.83
CA LEU A 244 18.60 -12.95 -23.78
C LEU A 244 19.25 -12.32 -22.53
N GLY A 245 20.57 -12.37 -22.34
CA GLY A 245 21.25 -11.63 -21.27
C GLY A 245 21.11 -12.20 -19.85
N HIS A 246 20.73 -13.48 -19.72
CA HIS A 246 20.49 -14.14 -18.42
C HIS A 246 21.71 -14.85 -17.82
N LYS A 247 22.93 -14.57 -18.28
CA LYS A 247 24.17 -15.26 -17.85
C LYS A 247 24.18 -16.75 -18.17
N ASP A 248 23.52 -17.11 -19.27
CA ASP A 248 23.50 -18.46 -19.82
C ASP A 248 23.19 -18.41 -21.32
N CYS A 249 23.13 -19.58 -21.95
CA CYS A 249 22.72 -19.74 -23.34
C CYS A 249 21.53 -20.68 -23.50
N GLN A 250 20.64 -20.71 -22.49
CA GLN A 250 19.44 -21.53 -22.49
C GLN A 250 18.27 -20.73 -23.08
N SER A 251 17.63 -21.31 -24.09
CA SER A 251 16.42 -20.74 -24.72
C SER A 251 15.25 -20.78 -23.74
N ARG A 252 14.36 -19.78 -23.82
CA ARG A 252 13.23 -19.60 -22.90
C ARG A 252 11.94 -19.52 -23.68
N THR A 253 10.94 -20.31 -23.31
CA THR A 253 9.61 -20.24 -23.93
C THR A 253 8.72 -19.17 -23.30
N LEU A 254 9.11 -18.63 -22.14
CA LEU A 254 8.34 -17.63 -21.42
C LEU A 254 9.23 -16.39 -21.19
N PRO A 255 8.67 -15.17 -21.20
CA PRO A 255 9.41 -13.95 -20.88
C PRO A 255 10.12 -14.08 -19.53
N GLU A 256 11.38 -13.69 -19.45
CA GLU A 256 12.11 -13.63 -18.18
C GLU A 256 12.79 -12.26 -18.06
N ARG A 257 12.87 -11.73 -16.84
CA ARG A 257 13.46 -10.42 -16.57
C ARG A 257 14.99 -10.47 -16.64
N VAL A 258 15.60 -9.53 -17.36
CA VAL A 258 17.06 -9.38 -17.46
C VAL A 258 17.59 -8.61 -16.24
N LYS A 259 17.84 -9.34 -15.14
CA LYS A 259 18.21 -8.76 -13.83
C LYS A 259 19.44 -7.82 -13.86
N HIS A 260 20.38 -8.03 -14.79
CA HIS A 260 21.57 -7.18 -14.92
C HIS A 260 21.27 -5.76 -15.43
N LEU A 261 20.09 -5.53 -16.00
CA LEU A 261 19.64 -4.20 -16.41
C LEU A 261 18.75 -3.52 -15.35
N ASP A 262 18.49 -4.19 -14.22
CA ASP A 262 17.73 -3.58 -13.14
C ASP A 262 18.44 -2.33 -12.62
N SER A 263 17.67 -1.27 -12.35
CA SER A 263 18.16 0.05 -11.91
C SER A 263 19.00 0.82 -12.95
N MET A 264 19.06 0.37 -14.20
CA MET A 264 19.78 1.08 -15.27
C MET A 264 18.89 2.08 -16.01
N ASN A 265 17.62 2.24 -15.61
CA ASN A 265 16.64 3.16 -16.23
C ASN A 265 16.60 3.00 -17.75
N ILE A 266 16.42 1.76 -18.23
CA ILE A 266 16.34 1.47 -19.65
C ILE A 266 15.11 2.14 -20.25
N VAL A 267 15.30 2.78 -21.40
CA VAL A 267 14.26 3.53 -22.09
C VAL A 267 14.06 3.08 -23.53
N TYR A 268 15.03 2.38 -24.12
CA TYR A 268 14.88 1.87 -25.48
C TYR A 268 15.67 0.58 -25.69
N VAL A 269 15.12 -0.35 -26.48
CA VAL A 269 15.79 -1.59 -26.88
C VAL A 269 15.81 -1.74 -28.41
N SER A 270 16.85 -2.41 -28.92
CA SER A 270 16.99 -2.73 -30.33
C SER A 270 17.60 -4.11 -30.52
N CYS A 271 17.03 -4.91 -31.40
CA CYS A 271 17.44 -6.30 -31.64
C CYS A 271 18.07 -6.45 -33.03
N GLY A 272 19.24 -7.07 -33.10
CA GLY A 272 19.77 -7.67 -34.31
C GLY A 272 19.42 -9.15 -34.38
N SER A 273 20.03 -9.89 -35.31
CA SER A 273 19.68 -11.31 -35.51
C SER A 273 19.89 -12.14 -34.24
N ASN A 274 21.03 -11.98 -33.57
CA ASN A 274 21.40 -12.73 -32.37
C ASN A 274 22.09 -11.83 -31.32
N HIS A 275 21.82 -10.52 -31.30
CA HIS A 275 22.35 -9.60 -30.30
C HIS A 275 21.35 -8.48 -30.00
N THR A 276 21.42 -7.95 -28.78
CA THR A 276 20.51 -6.94 -28.24
C THR A 276 21.31 -5.74 -27.77
N LEU A 277 20.82 -4.54 -28.09
CA LEU A 277 21.27 -3.28 -27.50
C LEU A 277 20.16 -2.71 -26.61
N ALA A 278 20.53 -2.17 -25.46
CA ALA A 278 19.65 -1.44 -24.56
C ALA A 278 20.24 -0.05 -24.25
N LEU A 279 19.41 0.99 -24.35
CA LEU A 279 19.76 2.38 -24.08
C LEU A 279 19.09 2.83 -22.78
N SER A 280 19.87 3.37 -21.87
CA SER A 280 19.38 3.99 -20.64
C SER A 280 19.06 5.47 -20.82
N LYS A 281 18.24 6.01 -19.92
CA LYS A 281 17.87 7.44 -19.89
C LYS A 281 19.10 8.37 -19.79
N ASP A 282 20.13 7.95 -19.07
CA ASP A 282 21.39 8.71 -18.92
C ASP A 282 22.35 8.55 -20.12
N GLY A 283 21.95 7.85 -21.18
CA GLY A 283 22.72 7.72 -22.42
C GLY A 283 23.76 6.60 -22.42
N LYS A 284 23.73 5.66 -21.48
CA LYS A 284 24.57 4.45 -21.52
C LYS A 284 23.96 3.42 -22.46
N VAL A 285 24.83 2.71 -23.17
CA VAL A 285 24.45 1.63 -24.08
C VAL A 285 25.00 0.32 -23.56
N PHE A 286 24.10 -0.65 -23.37
CA PHE A 286 24.42 -2.01 -22.99
C PHE A 286 24.25 -2.93 -24.19
N ALA A 287 25.17 -3.88 -24.37
CA ALA A 287 25.16 -4.87 -25.43
C ALA A 287 25.29 -6.28 -24.88
N PHE A 288 24.57 -7.23 -25.48
CA PHE A 288 24.65 -8.66 -25.19
C PHE A 288 24.19 -9.51 -26.39
N GLY A 289 24.54 -10.79 -26.39
CA GLY A 289 24.36 -11.73 -27.50
C GLY A 289 25.64 -12.01 -28.27
N SER A 290 25.50 -12.40 -29.54
CA SER A 290 26.61 -12.72 -30.43
C SER A 290 27.55 -11.53 -30.60
N ASP A 291 28.85 -11.75 -30.47
CA ASP A 291 29.90 -10.74 -30.68
C ASP A 291 31.02 -11.26 -31.62
N SER A 292 30.78 -12.37 -32.32
CA SER A 292 31.74 -13.00 -33.23
C SER A 292 32.22 -12.09 -34.36
N SER A 293 31.43 -11.06 -34.70
CA SER A 293 31.78 -10.02 -35.67
C SER A 293 31.98 -8.65 -35.03
N GLY A 294 32.02 -8.55 -33.70
CA GLY A 294 32.18 -7.27 -33.00
C GLY A 294 30.90 -6.44 -32.87
N GLN A 295 29.73 -7.02 -33.10
CA GLN A 295 28.45 -6.30 -33.12
C GLN A 295 27.97 -5.82 -31.75
N CYS A 296 28.64 -6.22 -30.65
CA CYS A 296 28.46 -5.64 -29.32
C CYS A 296 29.41 -4.45 -29.06
N GLY A 297 30.46 -4.26 -29.88
CA GLY A 297 31.32 -3.06 -29.83
C GLY A 297 32.23 -2.98 -28.61
N LEU A 298 32.57 -4.11 -27.98
CA LEU A 298 33.30 -4.12 -26.70
C LEU A 298 34.83 -4.08 -26.84
N GLY A 299 35.35 -4.06 -28.08
CA GLY A 299 36.78 -3.97 -28.36
C GLY A 299 37.60 -5.21 -28.01
N ARG A 300 36.95 -6.33 -27.69
CA ARG A 300 37.57 -7.60 -27.33
C ARG A 300 37.15 -8.71 -28.30
N LYS A 301 38.03 -9.68 -28.52
CA LYS A 301 37.71 -10.87 -29.33
C LYS A 301 37.00 -11.90 -28.46
N LYS A 302 35.67 -11.82 -28.39
CA LYS A 302 34.81 -12.81 -27.74
C LYS A 302 33.72 -13.22 -28.72
N GLU A 303 33.28 -14.48 -28.68
CA GLU A 303 32.23 -14.94 -29.60
C GLU A 303 30.83 -14.45 -29.21
N ARG A 304 30.62 -14.19 -27.91
CA ARG A 304 29.33 -13.82 -27.34
C ARG A 304 29.44 -13.16 -25.97
N GLU A 305 28.39 -12.44 -25.59
CA GLU A 305 28.18 -11.80 -24.29
C GLU A 305 26.82 -12.23 -23.73
N ASP A 306 26.83 -13.13 -22.76
CA ASP A 306 25.65 -13.70 -22.13
C ASP A 306 25.06 -12.82 -21.02
N VAL A 307 25.71 -11.70 -20.73
CA VAL A 307 25.29 -10.69 -19.76
C VAL A 307 25.35 -9.32 -20.45
N PRO A 308 24.38 -8.41 -20.22
CA PRO A 308 24.46 -7.03 -20.67
C PRO A 308 25.74 -6.33 -20.19
N VAL A 309 26.53 -5.81 -21.13
CA VAL A 309 27.78 -5.09 -20.85
C VAL A 309 27.70 -3.68 -21.41
N SER A 310 28.03 -2.68 -20.59
CA SER A 310 28.14 -1.29 -21.05
C SER A 310 29.27 -1.14 -22.07
N ILE A 311 28.99 -0.48 -23.19
CA ILE A 311 30.00 -0.21 -24.23
C ILE A 311 30.94 0.90 -23.74
N PRO A 312 32.24 0.63 -23.54
CA PRO A 312 33.16 1.59 -22.90
C PRO A 312 33.33 2.90 -23.67
N GLU A 313 33.32 2.84 -25.00
CA GLU A 313 33.54 3.98 -25.89
C GLU A 313 32.49 5.09 -25.71
N PHE A 314 31.30 4.74 -25.19
CA PHE A 314 30.20 5.69 -25.00
C PHE A 314 30.03 6.13 -23.54
N LEU A 315 30.90 5.70 -22.62
CA LEU A 315 30.86 6.15 -21.24
C LEU A 315 31.11 7.66 -21.16
N GLY A 316 30.22 8.38 -20.47
CA GLY A 316 30.26 9.84 -20.36
C GLY A 316 29.79 10.59 -21.61
N SER A 317 29.32 9.89 -22.65
CA SER A 317 28.72 10.49 -23.84
C SER A 317 27.19 10.45 -23.76
N HIS A 318 26.52 11.41 -24.40
CA HIS A 318 25.06 11.43 -24.52
C HIS A 318 24.62 10.67 -25.78
N VAL A 319 24.39 9.37 -25.64
CA VAL A 319 23.79 8.57 -26.70
C VAL A 319 22.30 8.90 -26.81
N SER A 320 21.86 9.26 -28.01
CA SER A 320 20.48 9.67 -28.30
C SER A 320 19.67 8.60 -29.04
N ALA A 321 20.31 7.68 -29.76
CA ALA A 321 19.62 6.58 -30.43
C ALA A 321 20.54 5.38 -30.65
N ILE A 322 19.95 4.20 -30.73
CA ILE A 322 20.59 2.92 -31.09
C ILE A 322 19.77 2.23 -32.18
N SER A 323 20.42 1.50 -33.07
CA SER A 323 19.75 0.68 -34.09
C SER A 323 20.61 -0.53 -34.47
N CYS A 324 19.99 -1.71 -34.52
CA CYS A 324 20.67 -2.96 -34.84
C CYS A 324 20.31 -3.41 -36.26
N GLY A 325 21.32 -3.78 -37.03
CA GLY A 325 21.15 -4.61 -38.22
C GLY A 325 21.30 -6.09 -37.87
N ARG A 326 21.50 -6.92 -38.89
CA ARG A 326 21.65 -8.38 -38.73
C ARG A 326 22.84 -8.75 -37.85
N ARG A 327 24.02 -8.20 -38.16
CA ARG A 327 25.29 -8.46 -37.45
C ARG A 327 26.11 -7.18 -37.28
N HIS A 328 25.46 -6.03 -37.23
CA HIS A 328 26.08 -4.74 -37.00
C HIS A 328 25.15 -3.83 -36.20
N SER A 329 25.72 -2.75 -35.68
CA SER A 329 25.08 -1.83 -34.77
C SER A 329 25.44 -0.39 -35.13
N LEU A 330 24.46 0.50 -35.04
CA LEU A 330 24.60 1.94 -35.19
C LEU A 330 24.22 2.64 -33.89
N VAL A 331 24.96 3.68 -33.55
CA VAL A 331 24.75 4.49 -32.34
C VAL A 331 24.86 5.98 -32.72
N LEU A 332 23.91 6.78 -32.27
CA LEU A 332 23.87 8.22 -32.52
C LEU A 332 24.29 8.99 -31.27
N VAL A 333 25.44 9.66 -31.35
CA VAL A 333 26.04 10.42 -30.25
C VAL A 333 26.21 11.86 -30.70
N ASN A 334 25.53 12.81 -30.05
CA ASN A 334 25.65 14.25 -30.35
C ASN A 334 25.53 14.59 -31.86
N GLY A 335 24.55 13.99 -32.55
CA GLY A 335 24.35 14.18 -33.99
C GLY A 335 25.38 13.52 -34.90
N GLN A 336 26.21 12.61 -34.37
CA GLN A 336 27.24 11.86 -35.11
C GLN A 336 26.99 10.35 -35.01
N VAL A 337 27.24 9.64 -36.10
CA VAL A 337 26.97 8.20 -36.19
C VAL A 337 28.24 7.40 -35.92
N TRP A 338 28.10 6.42 -35.04
CA TRP A 338 29.09 5.42 -34.74
C TRP A 338 28.59 4.06 -35.18
N SER A 339 29.46 3.25 -35.77
CA SER A 339 29.11 1.95 -36.37
C SER A 339 30.14 0.88 -35.97
N PHE A 340 29.65 -0.34 -35.75
CA PHE A 340 30.48 -1.51 -35.39
C PHE A 340 29.77 -2.82 -35.74
N GLY A 341 30.53 -3.92 -35.79
CA GLY A 341 30.07 -5.23 -36.25
C GLY A 341 30.60 -5.60 -37.65
N THR A 342 29.89 -6.49 -38.32
CA THR A 342 30.20 -6.94 -39.69
C THR A 342 30.24 -5.77 -40.67
N ASN A 343 31.21 -5.76 -41.58
CA ASN A 343 31.31 -4.75 -42.65
C ASN A 343 31.56 -5.33 -44.05
N ASN A 344 31.34 -6.63 -44.25
CA ASN A 344 31.66 -7.30 -45.51
C ASN A 344 30.85 -6.75 -46.70
N ASN A 345 29.71 -6.10 -46.45
CA ASN A 345 28.89 -5.43 -47.46
C ASN A 345 28.96 -3.90 -47.36
N GLY A 346 29.94 -3.33 -46.65
CA GLY A 346 30.04 -1.88 -46.47
C GLY A 346 28.99 -1.27 -45.53
N GLN A 347 28.25 -2.10 -44.78
CA GLN A 347 27.14 -1.69 -43.90
C GLN A 347 27.55 -0.76 -42.73
N LEU A 348 28.84 -0.54 -42.50
CA LEU A 348 29.35 0.44 -41.55
C LEU A 348 29.68 1.80 -42.19
N GLY A 349 29.74 1.91 -43.53
CA GLY A 349 29.95 3.21 -44.21
C GLY A 349 31.34 3.82 -44.01
N LEU A 350 32.35 3.01 -43.68
CA LEU A 350 33.71 3.45 -43.30
C LEU A 350 34.69 3.55 -44.47
N ASN A 351 34.21 3.52 -45.71
CA ASN A 351 35.03 3.49 -46.92
C ASN A 351 35.98 2.28 -47.01
N ASN A 352 35.56 1.13 -46.48
CA ASN A 352 36.28 -0.15 -46.53
C ASN A 352 35.30 -1.29 -46.20
N PHE A 353 35.79 -2.53 -46.26
CA PHE A 353 35.04 -3.74 -45.91
C PHE A 353 35.47 -4.38 -44.58
N ASN A 354 36.27 -3.67 -43.77
CA ASN A 354 36.82 -4.21 -42.53
C ASN A 354 35.78 -4.16 -41.42
N THR A 355 35.43 -5.34 -40.91
CA THR A 355 34.62 -5.53 -39.70
C THR A 355 35.25 -4.81 -38.50
N GLN A 356 34.43 -4.16 -37.68
CA GLN A 356 34.90 -3.35 -36.54
C GLN A 356 34.41 -3.92 -35.21
N ILE A 357 35.34 -4.30 -34.35
CA ILE A 357 35.04 -4.75 -32.98
C ILE A 357 34.95 -3.61 -31.96
N THR A 358 35.34 -2.40 -32.38
CA THR A 358 35.22 -1.16 -31.59
C THR A 358 34.36 -0.19 -32.37
N PRO A 359 33.50 0.61 -31.72
CA PRO A 359 32.73 1.65 -32.39
C PRO A 359 33.63 2.58 -33.20
N ARG A 360 33.26 2.80 -34.46
CA ARG A 360 33.94 3.74 -35.36
C ARG A 360 32.99 4.81 -35.84
N ARG A 361 33.42 6.06 -35.67
CA ARG A 361 32.69 7.23 -36.12
C ARG A 361 32.69 7.31 -37.66
N LEU A 362 31.55 7.64 -38.25
CA LEU A 362 31.46 8.09 -39.64
C LEU A 362 31.98 9.52 -39.74
N ASN A 363 33.02 9.70 -40.56
CA ASN A 363 33.59 11.02 -40.85
C ASN A 363 32.72 11.77 -41.86
N ASN A 364 32.76 13.11 -41.82
CA ASN A 364 32.10 14.03 -42.76
C ASN A 364 30.57 14.15 -42.68
N TYR A 365 29.91 13.43 -41.77
CA TYR A 365 28.48 13.55 -41.50
C TYR A 365 28.24 14.11 -40.10
N GLN A 366 27.53 15.24 -40.00
CA GLN A 366 27.17 15.91 -38.75
C GLN A 366 25.68 16.25 -38.77
N ASN A 367 25.08 16.56 -37.62
CA ASN A 367 23.65 16.89 -37.52
C ASN A 367 22.73 15.76 -38.02
N ILE A 368 23.12 14.51 -37.74
CA ILE A 368 22.26 13.36 -38.00
C ILE A 368 21.11 13.33 -36.99
N ALA A 369 19.88 13.32 -37.51
CA ALA A 369 18.66 13.29 -36.73
C ALA A 369 18.14 11.86 -36.50
N SER A 370 18.42 10.94 -37.41
CA SER A 370 17.95 9.55 -37.32
C SER A 370 18.92 8.55 -37.91
N ILE A 371 19.00 7.38 -37.29
CA ILE A 371 19.74 6.21 -37.75
C ILE A 371 18.77 5.03 -37.90
N PHE A 372 18.97 4.21 -38.92
CA PHE A 372 18.23 2.97 -39.12
C PHE A 372 19.17 1.89 -39.63
N ALA A 373 19.14 0.72 -39.02
CA ALA A 373 19.81 -0.47 -39.48
C ALA A 373 18.78 -1.60 -39.62
N GLY A 374 18.92 -2.39 -40.67
CA GLY A 374 18.04 -3.53 -40.94
C GLY A 374 18.73 -4.47 -41.92
N ALA A 375 18.64 -5.77 -41.68
CA ALA A 375 19.43 -6.78 -42.37
C ALA A 375 20.90 -6.33 -42.57
N ASP A 376 21.36 -6.18 -43.82
CA ASP A 376 22.73 -5.76 -44.15
C ASP A 376 22.79 -4.32 -44.71
N GLN A 377 21.77 -3.51 -44.41
CA GLN A 377 21.63 -2.11 -44.83
C GLN A 377 21.65 -1.15 -43.63
N SER A 378 22.12 0.05 -43.90
CA SER A 378 22.18 1.17 -42.95
C SER A 378 21.73 2.46 -43.63
N PHE A 379 20.97 3.27 -42.90
CA PHE A 379 20.44 4.54 -43.37
C PHE A 379 20.62 5.62 -42.30
N ILE A 380 20.89 6.84 -42.76
CA ILE A 380 21.00 8.02 -41.89
C ILE A 380 20.22 9.18 -42.50
N ILE A 381 19.49 9.91 -41.66
CA ILE A 381 18.82 11.15 -42.05
C ILE A 381 19.59 12.31 -41.43
N GLU A 382 20.16 13.13 -42.30
CA GLU A 382 20.79 14.39 -41.95
C GLU A 382 19.74 15.49 -41.97
N ASP A 383 19.64 16.25 -40.88
CA ASP A 383 18.78 17.42 -40.78
C ASP A 383 19.63 18.63 -40.35
N PRO A 384 19.91 19.55 -41.28
CA PRO A 384 20.72 20.74 -40.99
C PRO A 384 20.15 21.65 -39.89
N MET A 385 18.86 21.53 -39.56
CA MET A 385 18.20 22.30 -38.51
C MET A 385 18.12 21.54 -37.17
N TYR A 386 18.64 20.31 -37.11
CA TYR A 386 18.59 19.47 -35.93
C TYR A 386 19.42 20.06 -34.79
N GLN A 387 18.75 20.33 -33.67
CA GLN A 387 19.40 20.55 -32.38
C GLN A 387 19.36 19.23 -31.61
N SER A 388 20.52 18.73 -31.17
CA SER A 388 20.64 17.45 -30.47
C SER A 388 19.64 17.41 -29.30
N PRO A 389 18.60 16.59 -29.38
CA PRO A 389 17.57 16.57 -28.38
C PRO A 389 18.00 15.64 -27.24
N LEU A 390 17.41 15.82 -26.06
CA LEU A 390 17.58 14.91 -24.92
C LEU A 390 17.07 13.51 -25.29
N VAL A 391 17.58 12.46 -24.62
CA VAL A 391 17.22 11.03 -24.87
C VAL A 391 15.70 10.82 -24.94
N ASP A 392 14.93 11.57 -24.13
CA ASP A 392 13.45 11.55 -24.10
C ASP A 392 12.78 11.86 -25.46
N SER A 393 13.46 12.52 -26.39
CA SER A 393 12.92 12.83 -27.72
C SER A 393 12.99 11.67 -28.72
N ALA A 394 13.93 10.73 -28.56
CA ALA A 394 14.06 9.57 -29.44
C ALA A 394 13.00 8.51 -29.14
N LEU A 395 12.51 8.47 -27.90
CA LEU A 395 11.36 7.69 -27.43
C LEU A 395 10.03 8.08 -28.10
N ASN A 396 9.88 9.33 -28.57
CA ASN A 396 8.63 9.84 -29.14
C ASN A 396 8.24 9.26 -30.51
N ARG A 397 8.91 8.21 -30.99
CA ARG A 397 8.65 7.61 -32.32
C ARG A 397 7.65 6.47 -32.30
N LEU A 398 7.47 5.79 -31.16
CA LEU A 398 6.55 4.67 -31.03
C LEU A 398 5.28 5.11 -30.29
N LYS A 399 4.11 4.70 -30.78
CA LYS A 399 2.88 4.82 -30.01
C LYS A 399 2.96 3.82 -28.86
N VAL A 400 2.77 4.29 -27.63
CA VAL A 400 2.78 3.46 -26.42
C VAL A 400 1.34 3.15 -25.97
N PRO A 401 1.11 2.07 -25.20
CA PRO A 401 -0.16 1.82 -24.54
C PRO A 401 -0.64 3.01 -23.71
N ARG A 402 -1.97 3.15 -23.57
CA ARG A 402 -2.55 4.26 -22.79
C ARG A 402 -2.53 3.93 -21.31
N PHE A 403 -2.12 4.91 -20.51
CA PHE A 403 -2.14 4.84 -19.05
C PHE A 403 -2.88 6.04 -18.47
N LEU A 404 -3.56 5.82 -17.34
CA LEU A 404 -4.29 6.90 -16.66
C LEU A 404 -3.32 7.75 -15.86
N ASN A 405 -3.49 9.07 -15.93
CA ASN A 405 -2.79 10.02 -15.08
C ASN A 405 -3.74 11.19 -14.79
N ILE A 406 -3.43 11.96 -13.73
CA ILE A 406 -4.29 13.07 -13.31
C ILE A 406 -4.42 14.17 -14.37
N VAL A 407 -3.38 14.39 -15.19
CA VAL A 407 -3.38 15.45 -16.22
C VAL A 407 -4.43 15.12 -17.27
N THR A 408 -4.43 13.89 -17.80
CA THR A 408 -5.43 13.41 -18.76
C THR A 408 -6.85 13.49 -18.18
N VAL A 409 -7.04 13.05 -16.93
CA VAL A 409 -8.37 13.11 -16.27
C VAL A 409 -8.86 14.56 -16.15
N ARG A 410 -8.03 15.47 -15.65
CA ARG A 410 -8.38 16.89 -15.50
C ARG A 410 -8.68 17.55 -16.84
N GLU A 411 -7.89 17.26 -17.88
CA GLU A 411 -8.08 17.83 -19.22
C GLU A 411 -9.41 17.40 -19.85
N LEU A 412 -9.75 16.11 -19.79
CA LEU A 412 -10.98 15.57 -20.37
C LEU A 412 -12.22 16.08 -19.64
N ILE A 413 -12.18 16.11 -18.30
CA ILE A 413 -13.25 16.66 -17.48
C ILE A 413 -13.44 18.15 -17.78
N LYS A 414 -12.35 18.92 -17.89
CA LYS A 414 -12.40 20.35 -18.24
C LYS A 414 -12.99 20.59 -19.63
N LYS A 415 -12.71 19.72 -20.60
CA LYS A 415 -13.28 19.78 -21.95
C LYS A 415 -14.74 19.32 -22.02
N ASN A 416 -15.26 18.72 -20.94
CA ASN A 416 -16.57 18.08 -20.88
C ASN A 416 -16.74 16.97 -21.95
N ASP A 417 -15.64 16.30 -22.31
CA ASP A 417 -15.63 15.21 -23.28
C ASP A 417 -15.81 13.86 -22.58
N ASN A 418 -17.05 13.59 -22.17
CA ASN A 418 -17.39 12.37 -21.46
C ASN A 418 -17.23 11.12 -22.34
N ILE A 419 -17.33 11.24 -23.67
CA ILE A 419 -17.23 10.11 -24.59
C ILE A 419 -15.77 9.65 -24.67
N GLU A 420 -14.83 10.58 -24.88
CA GLU A 420 -13.40 10.26 -24.89
C GLU A 420 -12.94 9.73 -23.53
N LEU A 421 -13.43 10.33 -22.43
CA LEU A 421 -13.14 9.85 -21.08
C LEU A 421 -13.63 8.41 -20.88
N ILE A 422 -14.87 8.10 -21.25
CA ILE A 422 -15.44 6.74 -21.13
C ILE A 422 -14.61 5.74 -21.93
N ALA A 423 -14.26 6.04 -23.18
CA ALA A 423 -13.47 5.15 -24.02
C ALA A 423 -12.07 4.89 -23.42
N ILE A 424 -11.43 5.92 -22.84
CA ILE A 424 -10.14 5.77 -22.16
C ILE A 424 -10.26 4.90 -20.91
N LEU A 425 -11.28 5.13 -20.08
CA LEU A 425 -11.49 4.34 -18.86
C LEU A 425 -11.82 2.88 -19.21
N GLU A 426 -12.65 2.63 -20.22
CA GLU A 426 -12.97 1.28 -20.69
C GLU A 426 -11.71 0.53 -21.15
N ASN A 427 -10.86 1.16 -21.97
CA ASN A 427 -9.62 0.55 -22.44
C ASN A 427 -8.64 0.26 -21.29
N ILE A 428 -8.53 1.17 -20.32
CA ILE A 428 -7.60 1.00 -19.19
C ILE A 428 -8.10 -0.07 -18.22
N PHE A 429 -9.37 -0.02 -17.80
CA PHE A 429 -9.92 -0.91 -16.78
C PHE A 429 -10.35 -2.28 -17.32
N THR A 430 -10.15 -2.57 -18.61
CA THR A 430 -10.19 -3.93 -19.17
C THR A 430 -8.80 -4.59 -19.22
N SER A 431 -7.73 -3.86 -18.85
CA SER A 431 -6.36 -4.36 -18.90
C SER A 431 -5.53 -4.10 -17.65
N ILE A 432 -4.95 -5.17 -17.12
CA ILE A 432 -4.06 -5.11 -15.96
C ILE A 432 -2.73 -4.44 -16.32
N SER A 433 -2.22 -4.63 -17.55
CA SER A 433 -1.05 -3.90 -18.05
C SER A 433 -1.28 -2.39 -17.99
N ALA A 434 -2.41 -1.93 -18.51
CA ALA A 434 -2.77 -0.51 -18.53
C ALA A 434 -2.99 0.04 -17.11
N MET A 435 -3.68 -0.73 -16.25
CA MET A 435 -3.85 -0.42 -14.84
C MET A 435 -2.50 -0.29 -14.11
N ASN A 436 -1.56 -1.22 -14.30
CA ASN A 436 -0.25 -1.18 -13.64
C ASN A 436 0.72 -0.12 -14.22
N GLY A 437 0.41 0.42 -15.40
CA GLY A 437 1.09 1.56 -16.01
C GLY A 437 0.48 2.91 -15.65
N SER A 438 -0.68 2.90 -15.00
CA SER A 438 -1.39 4.11 -14.57
C SER A 438 -0.78 4.70 -13.30
N PHE A 439 -0.86 6.04 -13.18
CA PHE A 439 -0.39 6.82 -12.05
C PHE A 439 1.10 6.66 -11.73
N LEU A 440 1.94 6.31 -12.71
CA LEU A 440 3.40 6.33 -12.53
C LEU A 440 3.88 7.75 -12.23
N PHE A 441 4.93 7.88 -11.41
CA PHE A 441 5.58 9.18 -11.24
C PHE A 441 6.04 9.75 -12.58
N SER A 442 5.92 11.07 -12.78
CA SER A 442 6.37 11.73 -14.00
C SER A 442 7.90 11.83 -14.11
N ASP A 443 8.61 11.67 -12.98
CA ASP A 443 10.07 11.73 -12.87
C ASP A 443 10.72 10.34 -12.78
N ASP A 444 12.01 10.29 -12.44
CA ASP A 444 12.80 9.06 -12.40
C ASP A 444 12.33 8.05 -11.35
N ARG A 445 11.48 8.45 -10.39
CA ARG A 445 10.94 7.53 -9.38
C ARG A 445 10.12 6.39 -10.00
N LYS A 446 9.60 6.55 -11.23
CA LYS A 446 8.90 5.47 -11.95
C LYS A 446 9.80 4.27 -12.26
N PHE A 447 11.11 4.48 -12.42
CA PHE A 447 12.07 3.41 -12.70
C PHE A 447 12.49 2.63 -11.46
N ASN A 448 12.19 3.13 -10.26
CA ASN A 448 12.64 2.53 -9.00
C ASN A 448 11.75 1.37 -8.51
N CYS A 449 10.83 0.87 -9.35
CA CYS A 449 9.92 -0.20 -8.94
C CYS A 449 10.68 -1.47 -8.53
N SER A 450 10.49 -1.86 -7.28
CA SER A 450 11.27 -2.90 -6.61
C SER A 450 10.49 -3.44 -5.40
N LEU A 451 11.07 -4.41 -4.69
CA LEU A 451 10.52 -4.90 -3.44
C LEU A 451 10.27 -3.78 -2.41
N LYS A 452 11.08 -2.71 -2.45
CA LYS A 452 10.92 -1.57 -1.54
C LYS A 452 10.00 -0.48 -2.12
N ASN A 453 10.06 -0.18 -3.42
CA ASN A 453 9.34 0.98 -3.95
C ASN A 453 8.29 0.59 -5.00
N HIS A 454 7.11 1.20 -4.93
CA HIS A 454 6.00 0.91 -5.85
C HIS A 454 6.07 1.68 -7.18
N GLY A 455 6.64 2.89 -7.20
CA GLY A 455 6.85 3.69 -8.42
C GLY A 455 5.61 4.46 -8.94
N ILE A 456 4.54 4.52 -8.16
CA ILE A 456 3.28 5.25 -8.47
C ILE A 456 3.03 6.43 -7.54
N ASN A 457 2.35 7.47 -8.04
CA ASN A 457 1.86 8.62 -7.29
C ASN A 457 0.43 8.37 -6.76
N LEU A 458 0.32 7.96 -5.50
CA LEU A 458 -0.97 7.65 -4.87
C LEU A 458 -1.86 8.88 -4.62
N ASP A 459 -1.27 10.06 -4.48
CA ASP A 459 -2.03 11.31 -4.33
C ASP A 459 -2.73 11.70 -5.64
N GLU A 460 -2.06 11.49 -6.79
CA GLU A 460 -2.69 11.67 -8.10
C GLU A 460 -3.80 10.66 -8.38
N ALA A 461 -3.61 9.41 -7.95
CA ALA A 461 -4.65 8.38 -8.08
C ALA A 461 -5.88 8.72 -7.24
N MET A 462 -5.69 9.09 -5.97
CA MET A 462 -6.75 9.56 -5.07
C MET A 462 -7.54 10.71 -5.71
N GLU A 463 -6.86 11.76 -6.15
CA GLU A 463 -7.52 12.92 -6.75
C GLU A 463 -8.26 12.54 -8.04
N SER A 464 -7.69 11.66 -8.86
CA SER A 464 -8.33 11.21 -10.12
C SER A 464 -9.65 10.48 -9.83
N PHE A 465 -9.67 9.58 -8.84
CA PHE A 465 -10.91 8.90 -8.46
C PHE A 465 -11.92 9.84 -7.79
N ASP A 466 -11.46 10.83 -7.02
CA ASP A 466 -12.36 11.88 -6.48
C ASP A 466 -13.02 12.69 -7.60
N LEU A 467 -12.28 13.03 -8.65
CA LEU A 467 -12.81 13.74 -9.82
C LEU A 467 -13.78 12.87 -10.63
N ILE A 468 -13.40 11.61 -10.91
CA ILE A 468 -14.28 10.66 -11.62
C ILE A 468 -15.58 10.45 -10.84
N MET A 469 -15.52 10.35 -9.52
CA MET A 469 -16.71 10.13 -8.70
C MET A 469 -17.63 11.34 -8.61
N LYS A 470 -17.11 12.57 -8.71
CA LYS A 470 -17.95 13.77 -8.86
C LYS A 470 -18.79 13.73 -10.14
N LEU A 471 -18.38 12.98 -11.15
CA LEU A 471 -19.18 12.78 -12.37
C LEU A 471 -20.33 11.81 -12.15
N ARG A 472 -20.30 10.94 -11.12
CA ARG A 472 -21.38 9.97 -10.85
C ARG A 472 -22.73 10.65 -10.71
N ASP A 473 -22.77 11.80 -10.03
CA ASP A 473 -24.01 12.56 -9.78
C ASP A 473 -24.57 13.24 -11.04
N VAL A 474 -23.74 13.38 -12.09
CA VAL A 474 -24.09 14.05 -13.36
C VAL A 474 -24.30 13.03 -14.49
N ASN A 475 -23.55 11.93 -14.48
CA ASN A 475 -23.56 10.90 -15.51
C ASN A 475 -23.10 9.54 -14.93
N HIS A 476 -24.07 8.70 -14.56
CA HIS A 476 -23.82 7.36 -14.00
C HIS A 476 -22.97 6.46 -14.91
N THR A 477 -23.00 6.69 -16.24
CA THR A 477 -22.34 5.79 -17.22
C THR A 477 -20.83 5.70 -17.05
N VAL A 478 -20.17 6.73 -16.51
CA VAL A 478 -18.70 6.74 -16.35
C VAL A 478 -18.27 5.68 -15.33
N VAL A 479 -18.99 5.59 -14.21
CA VAL A 479 -18.71 4.60 -13.16
C VAL A 479 -19.12 3.21 -13.62
N ASP A 480 -20.28 3.10 -14.29
CA ASP A 480 -20.79 1.82 -14.80
C ASP A 480 -19.82 1.17 -15.79
N VAL A 481 -19.16 1.98 -16.63
CA VAL A 481 -18.12 1.49 -17.57
C VAL A 481 -16.93 0.92 -16.80
N ILE A 482 -16.39 1.64 -15.81
CA ILE A 482 -15.27 1.12 -14.99
C ILE A 482 -15.67 -0.20 -14.33
N VAL A 483 -16.86 -0.25 -13.72
CA VAL A 483 -17.38 -1.46 -13.06
C VAL A 483 -17.50 -2.61 -14.07
N SER A 484 -18.14 -2.38 -15.21
CA SER A 484 -18.30 -3.39 -16.27
C SER A 484 -16.95 -3.89 -16.80
N SER A 485 -15.99 -2.99 -17.00
CA SER A 485 -14.63 -3.33 -17.45
C SER A 485 -13.90 -4.19 -16.42
N LEU A 486 -13.96 -3.81 -15.13
CA LEU A 486 -13.35 -4.59 -14.05
C LEU A 486 -13.94 -6.01 -13.94
N CYS A 487 -15.25 -6.17 -14.21
CA CYS A 487 -15.93 -7.47 -14.20
C CYS A 487 -15.45 -8.40 -15.32
N GLN A 488 -14.91 -7.87 -16.41
CA GLN A 488 -14.41 -8.66 -17.54
C GLN A 488 -12.98 -9.19 -17.31
N ILE A 489 -12.28 -8.68 -16.29
CA ILE A 489 -10.91 -9.10 -16.01
C ILE A 489 -10.91 -10.44 -15.25
N GLU A 490 -10.43 -11.51 -15.89
CA GLU A 490 -10.27 -12.85 -15.27
C GLU A 490 -9.25 -12.90 -14.11
N PHE A 491 -8.49 -11.82 -13.90
CA PHE A 491 -7.50 -11.68 -12.82
C PHE A 491 -8.08 -11.94 -11.43
N TRP A 492 -9.34 -11.59 -11.21
CA TRP A 492 -10.00 -11.77 -9.93
C TRP A 492 -10.41 -13.22 -9.65
N GLU A 493 -10.49 -14.05 -10.70
CA GLU A 493 -11.01 -15.43 -10.65
C GLU A 493 -9.90 -16.49 -10.76
N CYS A 494 -8.63 -16.09 -10.89
CA CYS A 494 -7.56 -17.03 -11.15
C CYS A 494 -7.22 -17.87 -9.91
N GLU A 495 -7.50 -19.17 -9.93
CA GLU A 495 -7.05 -20.13 -8.90
C GLU A 495 -5.50 -20.18 -8.77
N LYS A 496 -4.77 -19.64 -9.76
CA LYS A 496 -3.31 -19.61 -9.82
C LYS A 496 -2.80 -18.18 -9.87
N ILE A 497 -1.83 -17.88 -9.03
CA ILE A 497 -1.12 -16.61 -9.01
C ILE A 497 -0.21 -16.53 -10.25
N TYR A 498 -0.31 -15.45 -11.01
CA TYR A 498 0.56 -15.22 -12.16
C TYR A 498 1.99 -14.97 -11.69
N SER A 499 2.88 -15.94 -11.93
CA SER A 499 4.29 -15.90 -11.53
C SER A 499 5.21 -16.44 -12.64
N PHE A 500 6.40 -15.86 -12.74
CA PHE A 500 7.47 -16.23 -13.67
C PHE A 500 8.47 -17.14 -12.95
N ASN A 501 8.49 -18.44 -13.21
CA ASN A 501 9.37 -19.38 -12.50
C ASN A 501 9.25 -19.23 -10.96
N ASN A 502 8.03 -19.05 -10.44
CA ASN A 502 7.71 -18.74 -9.04
C ASN A 502 8.16 -17.34 -8.55
N HIS A 503 8.44 -16.40 -9.46
CA HIS A 503 8.77 -15.01 -9.13
C HIS A 503 7.67 -14.05 -9.60
N ILE A 504 7.31 -13.07 -8.77
CA ILE A 504 6.25 -12.10 -9.11
C ILE A 504 6.86 -10.72 -9.34
N PRO A 505 6.74 -10.16 -10.56
CA PRO A 505 7.25 -8.82 -10.83
C PRO A 505 6.50 -7.81 -9.98
N ALA A 506 7.24 -7.01 -9.21
CA ALA A 506 6.65 -6.00 -8.33
C ALA A 506 5.65 -5.08 -9.06
N GLU A 507 5.94 -4.70 -10.31
CA GLU A 507 5.05 -3.86 -11.15
C GLU A 507 3.62 -4.39 -11.26
N SER A 508 3.42 -5.72 -11.17
CA SER A 508 2.11 -6.35 -11.29
C SER A 508 1.17 -6.09 -10.10
N LEU A 509 1.70 -5.64 -8.97
CA LEU A 509 0.98 -5.48 -7.69
C LEU A 509 0.47 -4.05 -7.46
N ARG A 510 0.78 -3.09 -8.33
CA ARG A 510 0.52 -1.66 -8.11
C ARG A 510 -0.96 -1.33 -7.94
N LEU A 511 -1.83 -2.02 -8.67
CA LEU A 511 -3.28 -1.84 -8.59
C LEU A 511 -3.82 -2.00 -7.17
N PHE A 512 -3.23 -2.89 -6.35
CA PHE A 512 -3.67 -3.11 -4.96
C PHE A 512 -3.45 -1.90 -4.05
N LEU A 513 -2.60 -0.95 -4.45
CA LEU A 513 -2.33 0.25 -3.67
C LEU A 513 -3.31 1.39 -3.99
N TYR A 514 -3.66 1.59 -5.27
CA TYR A 514 -4.47 2.74 -5.67
C TYR A 514 -5.94 2.43 -5.87
N LEU A 515 -6.31 1.20 -6.25
CA LEU A 515 -7.72 0.84 -6.49
C LEU A 515 -8.62 0.96 -5.25
N PRO A 516 -8.13 0.88 -3.98
CA PRO A 516 -8.91 1.25 -2.81
C PRO A 516 -9.50 2.67 -2.84
N TRP A 517 -8.93 3.58 -3.64
CA TRP A 517 -9.48 4.94 -3.85
C TRP A 517 -10.66 4.99 -4.81
N PHE A 518 -10.94 3.93 -5.57
CA PHE A 518 -12.18 3.84 -6.32
C PHE A 518 -13.35 3.73 -5.32
N HIS A 519 -14.17 4.78 -5.24
CA HIS A 519 -15.13 4.91 -4.13
C HIS A 519 -16.21 3.83 -4.10
N VAL A 520 -16.44 3.13 -5.22
CA VAL A 520 -17.29 1.93 -5.30
C VAL A 520 -16.86 0.84 -4.31
N MET A 521 -15.57 0.78 -3.94
CA MET A 521 -15.03 -0.20 -2.99
C MET A 521 -15.66 -0.15 -1.59
N VAL A 522 -16.33 0.96 -1.23
CA VAL A 522 -17.05 1.12 0.05
C VAL A 522 -18.55 1.38 -0.15
N ASP A 523 -19.06 1.18 -1.35
CA ASP A 523 -20.49 1.35 -1.63
C ASP A 523 -21.32 0.30 -0.87
N LYS A 524 -22.56 0.66 -0.51
CA LYS A 524 -23.52 -0.20 0.19
C LYS A 524 -24.39 -0.99 -0.79
N ASP A 525 -24.22 -0.78 -2.08
CA ASP A 525 -24.89 -1.55 -3.12
C ASP A 525 -24.37 -3.00 -3.16
N HIS A 526 -25.32 -3.94 -3.22
CA HIS A 526 -25.01 -5.37 -3.18
C HIS A 526 -24.32 -5.87 -4.44
N ASP A 527 -24.74 -5.40 -5.60
CA ASP A 527 -24.22 -5.89 -6.87
C ASP A 527 -22.79 -5.40 -7.03
N LEU A 528 -22.53 -4.12 -6.76
CA LEU A 528 -21.17 -3.54 -6.75
C LEU A 528 -20.23 -4.25 -5.77
N PHE A 529 -20.71 -4.57 -4.57
CA PHE A 529 -19.91 -5.33 -3.61
C PHE A 529 -19.51 -6.70 -4.16
N SER A 530 -20.47 -7.42 -4.75
CA SER A 530 -20.27 -8.78 -5.24
C SER A 530 -19.41 -8.86 -6.50
N THR A 531 -19.42 -7.82 -7.35
CA THR A 531 -18.74 -7.78 -8.64
C THR A 531 -17.38 -7.09 -8.61
N VAL A 532 -17.15 -6.16 -7.68
CA VAL A 532 -15.91 -5.37 -7.62
C VAL A 532 -15.17 -5.56 -6.30
N THR A 533 -15.80 -5.21 -5.18
CA THR A 533 -15.11 -5.17 -3.87
C THR A 533 -14.65 -6.56 -3.42
N LEU A 534 -15.55 -7.55 -3.47
CA LEU A 534 -15.25 -8.89 -2.99
C LEU A 534 -14.19 -9.60 -3.87
N PRO A 535 -14.28 -9.58 -5.21
CA PRO A 535 -13.23 -10.14 -6.07
C PRO A 535 -11.86 -9.46 -5.86
N PHE A 536 -11.84 -8.12 -5.70
CA PHE A 536 -10.61 -7.39 -5.36
C PHE A 536 -9.97 -7.88 -4.05
N LEU A 537 -10.76 -8.00 -2.98
CA LEU A 537 -10.25 -8.43 -1.67
C LEU A 537 -9.81 -9.90 -1.66
N ARG A 538 -10.47 -10.76 -2.44
CA ARG A 538 -10.04 -12.16 -2.64
C ARG A 538 -8.71 -12.25 -3.36
N ALA A 539 -8.54 -11.49 -4.45
CA ALA A 539 -7.27 -11.41 -5.14
C ALA A 539 -6.17 -10.87 -4.22
N LEU A 540 -6.44 -9.79 -3.47
CA LEU A 540 -5.48 -9.24 -2.52
C LEU A 540 -5.05 -10.28 -1.48
N TYR A 541 -5.99 -11.03 -0.90
CA TYR A 541 -5.69 -12.10 0.04
C TYR A 541 -4.81 -13.20 -0.61
N GLN A 542 -5.19 -13.66 -1.81
CA GLN A 542 -4.44 -14.71 -2.51
C GLN A 542 -2.98 -14.29 -2.78
N TYR A 543 -2.75 -13.05 -3.20
CA TYR A 543 -1.39 -12.52 -3.37
C TYR A 543 -0.65 -12.37 -2.03
N THR A 544 -1.34 -12.11 -0.92
CA THR A 544 -0.68 -12.07 0.41
C THR A 544 -0.36 -13.44 1.01
N GLU A 545 -0.91 -14.53 0.46
CA GLU A 545 -0.54 -15.90 0.84
C GLU A 545 0.74 -16.37 0.15
N GLU A 546 1.10 -15.74 -0.97
CA GLU A 546 2.36 -15.99 -1.68
C GLU A 546 3.49 -15.18 -1.03
N HIS A 547 4.61 -15.86 -0.78
CA HIS A 547 5.70 -15.34 0.05
C HIS A 547 6.30 -14.03 -0.49
N GLU A 548 6.64 -13.98 -1.78
CA GLU A 548 7.31 -12.82 -2.36
C GLU A 548 6.39 -11.60 -2.47
N SER A 549 5.16 -11.80 -2.93
CA SER A 549 4.13 -10.78 -3.03
C SER A 549 3.77 -10.21 -1.68
N LYS A 550 3.68 -11.06 -0.65
CA LYS A 550 3.50 -10.65 0.73
C LYS A 550 4.64 -9.74 1.20
N GLU A 551 5.89 -10.10 0.95
CA GLU A 551 7.04 -9.27 1.31
C GLU A 551 7.01 -7.90 0.61
N ILE A 552 6.69 -7.88 -0.68
CA ILE A 552 6.56 -6.64 -1.47
C ILE A 552 5.43 -5.77 -0.90
N LEU A 553 4.22 -6.32 -0.74
CA LEU A 553 3.06 -5.57 -0.24
C LEU A 553 3.28 -5.04 1.18
N MET A 554 3.82 -5.86 2.09
CA MET A 554 4.14 -5.40 3.45
C MET A 554 5.20 -4.31 3.45
N SER A 555 6.22 -4.41 2.59
CA SER A 555 7.23 -3.36 2.41
C SER A 555 6.62 -2.06 1.88
N TRP A 556 5.75 -2.14 0.87
CA TRP A 556 5.09 -0.97 0.29
C TRP A 556 4.12 -0.33 1.27
N TRP A 557 3.28 -1.10 1.96
CA TRP A 557 2.37 -0.60 2.99
C TRP A 557 3.12 0.10 4.13
N SER A 558 4.35 -0.31 4.43
CA SER A 558 5.19 0.35 5.43
C SER A 558 5.68 1.75 4.99
N GLN A 559 5.67 2.03 3.69
CA GLN A 559 6.17 3.28 3.10
C GLN A 559 5.08 4.25 2.66
N VAL A 560 3.88 3.76 2.33
CA VAL A 560 2.77 4.67 1.94
C VAL A 560 2.40 5.65 3.06
N GLN A 561 1.87 6.80 2.67
CA GLN A 561 1.38 7.81 3.63
C GLN A 561 0.18 7.28 4.43
N ALA A 562 0.00 7.79 5.66
CA ALA A 562 -1.04 7.34 6.59
C ALA A 562 -2.46 7.36 6.00
N ARG A 563 -2.79 8.34 5.15
CA ARG A 563 -4.11 8.44 4.49
C ARG A 563 -4.41 7.27 3.54
N HIS A 564 -3.45 6.82 2.74
CA HIS A 564 -3.66 5.71 1.82
C HIS A 564 -3.70 4.37 2.58
N PHE A 565 -2.86 4.22 3.61
CA PHE A 565 -2.89 3.08 4.52
C PHE A 565 -4.25 2.97 5.23
N ARG A 566 -4.76 4.09 5.77
CA ARG A 566 -6.09 4.19 6.37
C ARG A 566 -7.21 3.85 5.38
N ARG A 567 -7.09 4.28 4.11
CA ARG A 567 -8.10 4.01 3.09
C ARG A 567 -8.26 2.51 2.84
N LEU A 568 -7.16 1.76 2.75
CA LEU A 568 -7.20 0.31 2.58
C LEU A 568 -7.85 -0.40 3.78
N ILE A 569 -7.49 0.00 5.01
CA ILE A 569 -8.14 -0.51 6.24
C ILE A 569 -9.65 -0.26 6.19
N HIS A 570 -10.05 0.95 5.81
CA HIS A 570 -11.46 1.32 5.73
C HIS A 570 -12.24 0.51 4.69
N VAL A 571 -11.64 0.21 3.52
CA VAL A 571 -12.24 -0.67 2.52
C VAL A 571 -12.49 -2.07 3.11
N ILE A 572 -11.49 -2.67 3.76
CA ILE A 572 -11.59 -4.01 4.33
C ILE A 572 -12.64 -4.06 5.46
N ILE A 573 -12.64 -3.09 6.37
CA ILE A 573 -13.62 -3.03 7.48
C ILE A 573 -15.04 -2.81 6.96
N SER A 574 -15.21 -1.94 5.97
CA SER A 574 -16.52 -1.71 5.35
C SER A 574 -17.05 -2.97 4.66
N ALA A 575 -16.17 -3.71 4.00
CA ALA A 575 -16.50 -4.99 3.37
C ALA A 575 -16.91 -6.06 4.40
N ILE A 576 -16.16 -6.20 5.50
CA ILE A 576 -16.53 -7.13 6.59
C ILE A 576 -17.89 -6.73 7.19
N SER A 577 -18.10 -5.43 7.45
CA SER A 577 -19.36 -4.92 7.99
C SER A 577 -20.53 -5.19 7.03
N PHE A 578 -20.32 -5.03 5.73
CA PHE A 578 -21.32 -5.37 4.72
C PHE A 578 -21.69 -6.87 4.76
N CYS A 579 -20.70 -7.76 4.85
CA CYS A 579 -20.93 -9.21 4.99
C CYS A 579 -21.74 -9.55 6.24
N LEU A 580 -21.45 -8.88 7.37
CA LEU A 580 -22.16 -9.07 8.63
C LEU A 580 -23.62 -8.62 8.54
N ILE A 581 -23.87 -7.45 7.96
CA ILE A 581 -25.22 -6.88 7.80
C ILE A 581 -26.08 -7.77 6.89
N LYS A 582 -25.53 -8.27 5.78
CA LYS A 582 -26.28 -9.12 4.84
C LYS A 582 -26.50 -10.53 5.37
N ASN A 583 -25.55 -11.05 6.17
CA ASN A 583 -25.59 -12.39 6.76
C ASN A 583 -25.86 -13.52 5.75
N ASP A 584 -25.34 -13.38 4.53
CA ASP A 584 -25.40 -14.41 3.49
C ASP A 584 -24.20 -15.35 3.64
N LYS A 585 -24.46 -16.66 3.70
CA LYS A 585 -23.43 -17.71 3.77
C LYS A 585 -22.37 -17.53 2.67
N LYS A 586 -22.74 -17.06 1.48
CA LYS A 586 -21.82 -16.83 0.36
C LYS A 586 -20.69 -15.85 0.70
N TYR A 587 -20.98 -14.83 1.51
CA TYR A 587 -20.04 -13.76 1.86
C TYR A 587 -19.30 -14.00 3.18
N VAL A 588 -19.98 -14.64 4.13
CA VAL A 588 -19.42 -14.96 5.44
C VAL A 588 -18.15 -15.81 5.32
N HIS A 589 -18.08 -16.73 4.35
CA HIS A 589 -16.87 -17.52 4.07
C HIS A 589 -15.65 -16.69 3.65
N SER A 590 -15.85 -15.43 3.23
CA SER A 590 -14.77 -14.53 2.84
C SER A 590 -14.25 -13.61 3.96
N ILE A 591 -14.91 -13.59 5.12
CA ILE A 591 -14.46 -12.82 6.28
C ILE A 591 -13.04 -13.23 6.76
N PRO A 592 -12.69 -14.52 6.89
CA PRO A 592 -11.33 -14.91 7.32
C PRO A 592 -10.23 -14.37 6.41
N GLN A 593 -10.48 -14.33 5.11
CA GLN A 593 -9.54 -13.86 4.09
C GLN A 593 -9.26 -12.36 4.29
N MET A 594 -10.33 -11.59 4.46
CA MET A 594 -10.26 -10.15 4.76
C MET A 594 -9.56 -9.88 6.10
N LEU A 595 -9.87 -10.66 7.15
CA LEU A 595 -9.19 -10.57 8.45
C LEU A 595 -7.70 -10.93 8.37
N GLY A 596 -7.32 -11.87 7.50
CA GLY A 596 -5.94 -12.22 7.20
C GLY A 596 -5.14 -11.03 6.69
N VAL A 597 -5.65 -10.35 5.66
CA VAL A 597 -5.02 -9.13 5.11
C VAL A 597 -4.99 -8.02 6.16
N LEU A 598 -6.08 -7.83 6.91
CA LEU A 598 -6.15 -6.80 7.95
C LEU A 598 -5.14 -7.05 9.08
N ASN A 599 -4.87 -8.31 9.43
CA ASN A 599 -3.84 -8.67 10.40
C ASN A 599 -2.42 -8.36 9.87
N LEU A 600 -2.16 -8.52 8.57
CA LEU A 600 -0.88 -8.10 7.98
C LEU A 600 -0.70 -6.57 8.04
N LEU A 601 -1.76 -5.81 7.74
CA LEU A 601 -1.74 -4.35 7.92
C LEU A 601 -1.50 -3.98 9.39
N ARG A 602 -2.14 -4.67 10.34
CA ARG A 602 -1.89 -4.46 11.77
C ARG A 602 -0.42 -4.73 12.14
N GLN A 603 0.19 -5.80 11.62
CA GLN A 603 1.62 -6.07 11.83
C GLN A 603 2.53 -4.98 11.25
N VAL A 604 2.18 -4.42 10.08
CA VAL A 604 2.90 -3.26 9.52
C VAL A 604 2.76 -2.04 10.44
N ASN A 605 1.56 -1.76 10.93
CA ASN A 605 1.27 -0.63 11.82
C ASN A 605 1.92 -0.77 13.21
N GLU A 606 2.14 -2.00 13.69
CA GLU A 606 2.89 -2.25 14.93
C GLU A 606 4.38 -1.95 14.80
N LYS A 607 4.95 -2.22 13.62
CA LYS A 607 6.37 -1.92 13.34
C LYS A 607 6.58 -0.45 13.00
N ILE A 608 5.66 0.14 12.24
CA ILE A 608 5.69 1.54 11.81
C ILE A 608 4.30 2.13 12.06
N PRO A 609 4.07 2.75 13.23
CA PRO A 609 2.79 3.37 13.55
C PRO A 609 2.39 4.42 12.51
N LYS A 610 1.33 4.14 11.74
CA LYS A 610 0.76 5.04 10.73
C LYS A 610 -0.60 5.56 11.12
N VAL A 611 -1.41 4.73 11.77
CA VAL A 611 -2.76 5.06 12.23
C VAL A 611 -2.99 4.55 13.65
N PRO A 612 -3.87 5.21 14.42
CA PRO A 612 -4.31 4.69 15.71
C PRO A 612 -4.96 3.30 15.58
N ILE A 613 -4.73 2.41 16.55
CA ILE A 613 -5.19 1.02 16.51
C ILE A 613 -6.71 0.90 16.47
N GLU A 614 -7.43 1.90 16.97
CA GLU A 614 -8.89 2.00 16.96
C GLU A 614 -9.45 2.06 15.53
N LYS A 615 -8.62 2.42 14.54
CA LYS A 615 -9.01 2.35 13.12
C LYS A 615 -9.14 0.91 12.60
N PHE A 616 -8.67 -0.08 13.34
CA PHE A 616 -8.87 -1.50 13.03
C PHE A 616 -10.15 -2.08 13.63
N TYR A 617 -10.86 -1.34 14.50
CA TYR A 617 -12.04 -1.84 15.19
C TYR A 617 -13.25 -1.93 14.26
N ILE A 618 -14.01 -3.00 14.42
CA ILE A 618 -15.37 -3.15 13.90
C ILE A 618 -16.31 -2.77 15.05
N ASN A 619 -16.69 -1.51 15.12
CA ASN A 619 -17.39 -0.97 16.30
C ASN A 619 -18.75 -1.65 16.55
N ASP A 620 -19.45 -2.02 15.49
CA ASP A 620 -20.79 -2.61 15.55
C ASP A 620 -20.74 -4.16 15.57
N LEU A 621 -19.57 -4.75 15.86
CA LEU A 621 -19.39 -6.22 15.80
C LEU A 621 -20.36 -6.97 16.72
N THR A 622 -20.60 -6.46 17.92
CA THR A 622 -21.50 -7.05 18.92
C THR A 622 -22.97 -7.04 18.49
N ASP A 623 -23.35 -6.18 17.54
CA ASP A 623 -24.72 -6.09 17.04
C ASP A 623 -25.05 -7.27 16.10
N PHE A 624 -24.01 -7.85 15.47
CA PHE A 624 -24.16 -8.91 14.47
C PHE A 624 -23.62 -10.27 14.95
N VAL A 625 -22.71 -10.29 15.93
CA VAL A 625 -22.02 -11.50 16.39
C VAL A 625 -22.17 -11.68 17.89
N ASP A 626 -22.65 -12.86 18.30
CA ASP A 626 -22.63 -13.29 19.70
C ASP A 626 -21.19 -13.71 20.09
N ILE A 627 -20.38 -12.71 20.42
CA ILE A 627 -18.96 -12.88 20.79
C ILE A 627 -18.79 -13.74 22.05
N LYS A 628 -19.78 -13.74 22.95
CA LYS A 628 -19.76 -14.54 24.19
C LYS A 628 -19.84 -16.02 23.84
N ARG A 629 -20.78 -16.40 22.98
CA ARG A 629 -20.92 -17.77 22.49
C ARG A 629 -19.73 -18.19 21.63
N ASP A 630 -19.21 -17.29 20.79
CA ASP A 630 -18.01 -17.53 19.98
C ASP A 630 -16.81 -17.89 20.86
N PHE A 631 -16.56 -17.09 21.92
CA PHE A 631 -15.50 -17.35 22.89
C PHE A 631 -15.68 -18.67 23.64
N ILE A 632 -16.90 -18.97 24.11
CA ILE A 632 -17.18 -20.25 24.80
C ILE A 632 -16.84 -21.43 23.89
N ASN A 633 -17.33 -21.41 22.65
CA ASN A 633 -17.07 -22.48 21.68
C ASN A 633 -15.56 -22.63 21.39
N PHE A 634 -14.84 -21.51 21.31
CA PHE A 634 -13.39 -21.49 21.12
C PHE A 634 -12.65 -22.16 22.29
N ILE A 635 -12.99 -21.82 23.55
CA ILE A 635 -12.27 -22.35 24.72
C ILE A 635 -12.64 -23.79 25.06
N THR A 636 -13.87 -24.24 24.79
CA THR A 636 -14.29 -25.61 25.09
C THR A 636 -13.95 -26.58 23.96
N GLY A 637 -13.64 -26.09 22.76
CA GLY A 637 -13.49 -26.92 21.56
C GLY A 637 -14.78 -27.63 21.15
N THR A 638 -15.92 -27.29 21.77
CA THR A 638 -17.23 -27.90 21.52
C THR A 638 -18.09 -26.93 20.72
N GLY A 639 -18.05 -27.01 19.41
CA GLY A 639 -18.95 -26.25 18.54
C GLY A 639 -18.34 -25.92 17.19
N GLN A 640 -19.18 -25.77 16.18
CA GLN A 640 -18.78 -25.03 14.98
C GLN A 640 -18.78 -23.53 15.32
N PRO A 641 -17.85 -22.74 14.76
CA PRO A 641 -17.82 -21.31 15.02
C PRO A 641 -19.13 -20.64 14.64
N VAL A 642 -19.50 -19.56 15.34
CA VAL A 642 -20.70 -18.78 15.01
C VAL A 642 -20.43 -18.15 13.65
N ASN A 643 -21.02 -18.70 12.60
CA ASN A 643 -20.87 -18.34 11.18
C ASN A 643 -19.76 -19.08 10.38
N GLY A 644 -19.14 -20.13 10.92
CA GLY A 644 -18.34 -21.09 10.15
C GLY A 644 -16.85 -20.79 10.01
N HIS A 645 -16.04 -21.82 10.23
CA HIS A 645 -14.58 -21.96 10.01
C HIS A 645 -13.58 -21.20 10.90
N PHE A 646 -13.91 -20.09 11.55
CA PHE A 646 -12.98 -19.36 12.43
C PHE A 646 -13.69 -18.71 13.63
N PHE A 647 -12.93 -18.40 14.69
CA PHE A 647 -13.46 -17.68 15.86
C PHE A 647 -13.00 -16.22 15.84
N TRP A 648 -13.89 -15.28 16.13
CA TRP A 648 -13.57 -13.85 16.20
C TRP A 648 -12.52 -13.56 17.26
N THR A 649 -12.49 -14.35 18.33
CA THR A 649 -11.50 -14.25 19.40
C THR A 649 -10.06 -14.56 18.96
N GLN A 650 -9.86 -15.10 17.76
CA GLN A 650 -8.54 -15.22 17.12
C GLN A 650 -8.03 -13.89 16.56
N PHE A 651 -8.92 -12.91 16.37
CA PHE A 651 -8.63 -11.59 15.81
C PHE A 651 -9.01 -10.47 16.81
N PRO A 652 -8.45 -10.44 18.03
CA PRO A 652 -8.87 -9.49 19.07
C PRO A 652 -8.63 -8.02 18.72
N PHE A 653 -7.74 -7.74 17.75
CA PHE A 653 -7.44 -6.38 17.29
C PHE A 653 -8.61 -5.72 16.53
N VAL A 654 -9.63 -6.49 16.09
CA VAL A 654 -10.85 -5.92 15.49
C VAL A 654 -11.95 -5.63 16.51
N MET A 655 -11.79 -6.09 17.75
CA MET A 655 -12.75 -5.85 18.83
C MET A 655 -12.48 -4.49 19.46
N ASN A 656 -13.53 -3.73 19.74
CA ASN A 656 -13.43 -2.53 20.55
C ASN A 656 -13.40 -2.87 22.05
N ALA A 657 -13.20 -1.85 22.88
CA ALA A 657 -13.11 -2.00 24.34
C ALA A 657 -14.38 -2.61 24.96
N LEU A 658 -15.56 -2.31 24.40
CA LEU A 658 -16.85 -2.85 24.82
C LEU A 658 -16.90 -4.37 24.67
N ALA A 659 -16.63 -4.87 23.46
CA ALA A 659 -16.61 -6.29 23.16
C ALA A 659 -15.63 -7.04 24.06
N LYS A 660 -14.41 -6.50 24.26
CA LYS A 660 -13.41 -7.11 25.14
C LYS A 660 -13.85 -7.15 26.60
N SER A 661 -14.50 -6.08 27.08
CA SER A 661 -15.05 -6.02 28.44
C SER A 661 -16.11 -7.10 28.65
N GLU A 662 -17.01 -7.30 27.70
CA GLU A 662 -18.03 -8.36 27.78
C GLU A 662 -17.43 -9.77 27.88
N LEU A 663 -16.37 -10.06 27.12
CA LEU A 663 -15.67 -11.34 27.20
C LEU A 663 -14.99 -11.55 28.55
N LEU A 664 -14.38 -10.49 29.10
CA LEU A 664 -13.72 -10.54 30.41
C LEU A 664 -14.73 -10.74 31.54
N GLN A 665 -15.91 -10.13 31.44
CA GLN A 665 -17.02 -10.34 32.38
C GLN A 665 -17.51 -11.78 32.34
N LEU A 666 -17.68 -12.35 31.15
CA LEU A 666 -18.09 -13.74 30.96
C LEU A 666 -17.09 -14.73 31.60
N GLU A 667 -15.79 -14.52 31.41
CA GLU A 667 -14.74 -15.35 32.03
C GLU A 667 -14.76 -15.22 33.56
N SER A 668 -15.03 -14.01 34.06
CA SER A 668 -15.14 -13.75 35.50
C SER A 668 -16.34 -14.48 36.11
N GLU A 669 -17.50 -14.44 35.46
CA GLU A 669 -18.70 -15.18 35.88
C GLU A 669 -18.48 -16.70 35.89
N PHE A 670 -17.83 -17.24 34.86
CA PHE A 670 -17.50 -18.66 34.79
C PHE A 670 -16.56 -19.07 35.93
N SER A 671 -15.53 -18.26 36.18
CA SER A 671 -14.59 -18.48 37.28
C SER A 671 -15.29 -18.46 38.64
N ARG A 672 -16.29 -17.58 38.82
CA ARG A 672 -17.09 -17.46 40.05
C ARG A 672 -17.90 -18.72 40.31
N ILE A 673 -18.57 -19.23 39.28
CA ILE A 673 -19.37 -20.45 39.37
C ILE A 673 -18.46 -21.65 39.67
N GLN A 674 -17.29 -21.73 39.04
CA GLN A 674 -16.34 -22.81 39.30
C GLN A 674 -15.80 -22.76 40.73
N ALA A 675 -15.42 -21.58 41.22
CA ALA A 675 -14.94 -21.35 42.58
C ALA A 675 -15.98 -21.69 43.66
N ALA A 676 -17.23 -21.29 43.46
CA ALA A 676 -18.33 -21.60 44.38
C ALA A 676 -18.61 -23.12 44.47
N ASN A 677 -18.39 -23.85 43.37
CA ASN A 677 -18.63 -25.30 43.31
C ASN A 677 -17.43 -26.16 43.78
N ALA A 678 -16.21 -25.61 43.79
CA ALA A 678 -15.01 -26.31 44.24
C ALA A 678 -15.02 -26.63 45.76
N ALA A 679 -15.89 -25.96 46.53
CA ALA A 679 -16.07 -26.19 47.97
C ALA A 679 -17.08 -27.31 48.33
N GLY A 680 -17.71 -27.97 47.35
CA GLY A 680 -18.69 -29.06 47.56
C GLY A 680 -18.30 -30.40 46.90
N PRO A 681 -18.95 -31.54 47.23
CA PRO A 681 -18.61 -32.84 46.65
C PRO A 681 -18.86 -32.86 45.14
N ARG A 682 -17.83 -33.30 44.40
CA ARG A 682 -17.72 -33.31 42.93
C ARG A 682 -19.00 -33.76 42.21
N LEU A 683 -19.71 -32.80 41.58
CA LEU A 683 -20.63 -33.07 40.48
C LEU A 683 -19.97 -32.62 39.17
N HIS A 684 -19.79 -33.59 38.28
CA HIS A 684 -19.28 -33.41 36.93
C HIS A 684 -20.39 -32.74 36.09
N TYR A 685 -20.22 -31.49 35.65
CA TYR A 685 -21.18 -30.86 34.75
C TYR A 685 -21.01 -31.41 33.32
N LEU A 686 -21.99 -32.21 32.88
CA LEU A 686 -22.24 -32.46 31.46
C LEU A 686 -22.97 -31.22 30.90
N PHE A 687 -22.34 -30.51 29.98
CA PHE A 687 -22.92 -29.38 29.23
C PHE A 687 -24.01 -29.92 28.27
N ASN A 688 -25.27 -29.48 28.41
CA ASN A 688 -26.33 -29.76 27.42
C ASN A 688 -26.87 -28.43 26.84
N PRO A 689 -26.77 -28.16 25.52
CA PRO A 689 -27.02 -26.83 24.95
C PRO A 689 -28.50 -26.42 24.80
N LEU A 690 -29.46 -27.26 25.19
CA LEU A 690 -30.87 -27.11 24.79
C LEU A 690 -31.87 -26.76 25.90
N ILE A 691 -31.53 -26.95 27.19
CA ILE A 691 -32.47 -26.68 28.30
C ILE A 691 -31.68 -26.07 29.47
N GLY A 692 -31.88 -24.78 29.72
CA GLY A 692 -31.45 -24.17 30.97
C GLY A 692 -32.33 -24.68 32.12
N THR A 693 -31.75 -25.40 33.08
CA THR A 693 -32.32 -25.53 34.43
C THR A 693 -31.24 -25.78 35.48
N LEU A 694 -31.46 -25.12 36.63
CA LEU A 694 -30.66 -24.97 37.84
C LEU A 694 -30.13 -26.25 38.50
N PRO A 695 -29.00 -26.17 39.24
CA PRO A 695 -28.73 -27.02 40.38
C PRO A 695 -29.41 -26.48 41.66
N VAL A 696 -30.12 -27.36 42.37
CA VAL A 696 -30.66 -27.14 43.72
C VAL A 696 -29.55 -27.22 44.78
N LEU A 697 -29.70 -26.43 45.84
CA LEU A 697 -28.69 -25.94 46.77
C LEU A 697 -28.41 -26.83 47.98
N ILE A 698 -27.15 -26.81 48.44
CA ILE A 698 -26.78 -26.87 49.87
C ILE A 698 -25.90 -25.64 50.14
N GLU A 699 -26.09 -24.99 51.30
CA GLU A 699 -26.27 -23.53 51.35
C GLU A 699 -25.10 -22.67 51.88
N SER A 700 -23.91 -23.19 52.22
CA SER A 700 -23.02 -22.43 53.13
C SER A 700 -21.65 -21.93 52.62
N ASP A 701 -21.33 -21.89 51.31
CA ASP A 701 -19.99 -21.39 50.90
C ASP A 701 -19.89 -20.73 49.51
N ARG A 702 -20.89 -19.92 49.12
CA ARG A 702 -20.98 -19.30 47.77
C ARG A 702 -20.30 -17.94 47.61
N PHE A 703 -20.06 -17.23 48.71
CA PHE A 703 -19.57 -15.85 48.67
C PHE A 703 -18.27 -15.71 49.49
N LEU A 704 -17.41 -14.79 49.06
CA LEU A 704 -16.30 -14.29 49.86
C LEU A 704 -16.88 -13.22 50.79
N GLU A 705 -17.30 -13.63 51.98
CA GLU A 705 -17.84 -12.71 52.98
C GLU A 705 -16.71 -12.01 53.73
N MET A 706 -16.69 -10.68 53.63
CA MET A 706 -15.69 -9.81 54.23
C MET A 706 -16.37 -8.86 55.21
N THR A 707 -16.08 -9.02 56.50
CA THR A 707 -16.56 -8.13 57.57
C THR A 707 -15.46 -7.16 57.98
N ILE A 708 -15.73 -5.86 57.90
CA ILE A 708 -14.71 -4.81 58.03
C ILE A 708 -15.17 -3.68 58.95
N ARG A 709 -14.23 -3.09 59.69
CA ARG A 709 -14.45 -1.89 60.49
C ARG A 709 -14.11 -0.64 59.68
N ARG A 710 -15.00 0.37 59.71
CA ARG A 710 -14.74 1.65 59.04
C ARG A 710 -13.45 2.34 59.48
N SER A 711 -13.09 2.20 60.75
CA SER A 711 -11.91 2.84 61.34
C SER A 711 -10.58 2.18 60.98
N HIS A 712 -10.59 0.97 60.42
CA HIS A 712 -9.39 0.18 60.08
C HIS A 712 -9.56 -0.53 58.73
N ILE A 713 -10.21 0.14 57.77
CA ILE A 713 -10.73 -0.51 56.56
C ILE A 713 -9.62 -1.12 55.69
N LEU A 714 -8.48 -0.43 55.52
CA LEU A 714 -7.34 -0.97 54.77
C LEU A 714 -6.67 -2.13 55.50
N GLU A 715 -6.40 -2.01 56.81
CA GLU A 715 -5.74 -3.06 57.60
C GLU A 715 -6.57 -4.36 57.60
N ASP A 716 -7.87 -4.25 57.87
CA ASP A 716 -8.80 -5.38 57.86
C ASP A 716 -8.88 -6.02 56.47
N ALA A 717 -8.89 -5.22 55.40
CA ALA A 717 -8.93 -5.72 54.02
C ALA A 717 -7.66 -6.48 53.64
N LEU A 718 -6.48 -5.92 53.93
CA LEU A 718 -5.20 -6.55 53.62
C LEU A 718 -5.01 -7.85 54.41
N ASN A 719 -5.32 -7.84 55.72
CA ASN A 719 -5.26 -9.02 56.58
C ASN A 719 -6.23 -10.12 56.12
N PHE A 720 -7.45 -9.73 55.71
CA PHE A 720 -8.43 -10.68 55.20
C PHE A 720 -7.94 -11.36 53.92
N ILE A 721 -7.36 -10.60 52.98
CA ILE A 721 -6.91 -11.11 51.69
C ILE A 721 -5.65 -11.97 51.82
N ALA A 722 -4.71 -11.60 52.70
CA ALA A 722 -3.43 -12.28 52.87
C ALA A 722 -3.56 -13.78 53.18
N GLY A 723 -4.65 -14.18 53.84
CA GLY A 723 -4.92 -15.58 54.20
C GLY A 723 -5.74 -16.39 53.19
N LYS A 724 -6.11 -15.82 52.02
CA LYS A 724 -7.02 -16.48 51.07
C LYS A 724 -6.30 -17.20 49.95
N THR A 725 -6.83 -18.36 49.57
CA THR A 725 -6.41 -19.02 48.33
C THR A 725 -7.06 -18.36 47.12
N ARG A 726 -6.50 -18.59 45.94
CA ARG A 726 -7.06 -18.10 44.67
C ARG A 726 -8.52 -18.54 44.48
N GLU A 727 -8.86 -19.78 44.80
CA GLU A 727 -10.23 -20.29 44.65
C GLU A 727 -11.22 -19.54 45.55
N GLN A 728 -10.78 -19.10 46.73
CA GLN A 728 -11.62 -18.30 47.63
C GLN A 728 -11.78 -16.86 47.11
N LEU A 729 -10.72 -16.25 46.58
CA LEU A 729 -10.73 -14.89 46.02
C LEU A 729 -11.63 -14.75 44.78
N LEU A 730 -11.83 -15.83 44.03
CA LEU A 730 -12.70 -15.87 42.85
C LEU A 730 -14.20 -16.06 43.19
N LYS A 731 -14.57 -16.21 44.47
CA LYS A 731 -15.99 -16.23 44.86
C LYS A 731 -16.61 -14.83 44.72
N GLY A 732 -17.95 -14.75 44.72
CA GLY A 732 -18.63 -13.44 44.70
C GLY A 732 -18.35 -12.67 45.99
N LEU A 733 -17.85 -11.44 45.92
CA LEU A 733 -17.57 -10.63 47.10
C LEU A 733 -18.87 -10.12 47.73
N ARG A 734 -18.99 -10.27 49.05
CA ARG A 734 -20.01 -9.62 49.87
C ARG A 734 -19.34 -8.90 51.03
N VAL A 735 -19.61 -7.61 51.16
CA VAL A 735 -19.04 -6.79 52.24
C VAL A 735 -20.08 -6.48 53.30
N THR A 736 -19.70 -6.63 54.57
CA THR A 736 -20.48 -6.19 55.72
C THR A 736 -19.64 -5.25 56.60
N PHE A 737 -20.18 -4.10 56.98
CA PHE A 737 -19.54 -3.21 57.95
C PHE A 737 -19.96 -3.60 59.37
N GLU A 738 -18.99 -3.74 60.27
CA GLU A 738 -19.26 -4.18 61.64
C GLU A 738 -20.20 -3.21 62.36
N GLY A 739 -21.32 -3.72 62.87
CA GLY A 739 -22.33 -2.93 63.60
C GLY A 739 -23.40 -2.26 62.73
N GLU A 740 -23.37 -2.44 61.40
CA GLU A 740 -24.33 -1.84 60.48
C GLU A 740 -25.31 -2.89 59.88
N PRO A 741 -26.63 -2.71 60.01
CA PRO A 741 -27.59 -3.60 59.37
C PRO A 741 -27.64 -3.32 57.85
N GLY A 742 -27.18 -4.27 57.03
CA GLY A 742 -27.27 -4.16 55.58
C GLY A 742 -26.96 -5.47 54.85
N GLU A 743 -27.75 -5.78 53.83
CA GLU A 743 -27.45 -6.85 52.87
C GLU A 743 -26.74 -6.25 51.64
N ASP A 744 -25.57 -6.80 51.28
CA ASP A 744 -24.82 -6.32 50.11
C ASP A 744 -25.49 -6.75 48.81
N ALA A 745 -26.35 -5.87 48.27
CA ALA A 745 -26.89 -5.96 46.91
C ALA A 745 -25.96 -5.33 45.86
N GLY A 746 -24.74 -4.94 46.24
CA GLY A 746 -23.72 -4.34 45.39
C GLY A 746 -23.31 -2.91 45.77
N GLY A 747 -24.07 -2.24 46.65
CA GLY A 747 -23.75 -0.91 47.16
C GLY A 747 -22.60 -0.92 48.16
N LEU A 748 -22.61 -1.87 49.11
CA LEU A 748 -21.60 -1.96 50.17
C LEU A 748 -20.22 -2.32 49.63
N LYS A 749 -20.13 -3.24 48.64
CA LYS A 749 -18.85 -3.50 47.94
C LYS A 749 -18.31 -2.27 47.20
N LYS A 750 -19.17 -1.42 46.62
CA LYS A 750 -18.76 -0.21 45.90
C LYS A 750 -18.17 0.81 46.87
N GLU A 751 -18.86 1.04 47.97
CA GLU A 751 -18.40 1.88 49.08
C GLU A 751 -17.07 1.39 49.67
N PHE A 752 -16.94 0.07 49.88
CA PHE A 752 -15.71 -0.56 50.35
C PHE A 752 -14.52 -0.23 49.45
N PHE A 753 -14.60 -0.51 48.15
CA PHE A 753 -13.48 -0.26 47.25
C PHE A 753 -13.12 1.23 47.19
N ILE A 754 -14.09 2.13 47.06
CA ILE A 754 -13.83 3.58 47.05
C ILE A 754 -13.07 4.00 48.32
N SER A 755 -13.50 3.52 49.48
CA SER A 755 -12.91 3.87 50.77
C SER A 755 -11.52 3.28 50.95
N VAL A 756 -11.32 2.01 50.59
CA VAL A 756 -10.04 1.32 50.74
C VAL A 756 -8.98 1.90 49.81
N PHE A 757 -9.33 2.29 48.58
CA PHE A 757 -8.39 2.93 47.65
C PHE A 757 -8.03 4.35 48.09
N LYS A 758 -8.99 5.09 48.66
CA LYS A 758 -8.72 6.43 49.24
C LYS A 758 -7.73 6.35 50.41
N GLU A 759 -7.83 5.33 51.25
CA GLU A 759 -6.88 5.10 52.34
C GLU A 759 -5.53 4.59 51.82
N LEU A 760 -5.53 3.67 50.84
CA LEU A 760 -4.32 3.06 50.28
C LEU A 760 -3.32 4.08 49.70
N PHE A 761 -3.82 5.18 49.12
CA PHE A 761 -2.98 6.23 48.53
C PHE A 761 -2.56 7.33 49.50
N GLN A 762 -2.88 7.21 50.79
CA GLN A 762 -2.43 8.18 51.77
C GLN A 762 -0.89 8.11 51.95
N PRO A 763 -0.18 9.26 52.00
CA PRO A 763 1.28 9.29 52.08
C PRO A 763 1.88 8.52 53.26
N HIS A 764 1.15 8.41 54.38
CA HIS A 764 1.65 7.78 55.60
C HIS A 764 1.89 6.26 55.47
N PHE A 765 1.34 5.60 54.45
CA PHE A 765 1.61 4.17 54.20
C PHE A 765 2.91 3.94 53.41
N GLY A 766 3.45 4.95 52.74
CA GLY A 766 4.75 4.90 52.06
C GLY A 766 4.84 3.95 50.85
N MET A 767 3.74 3.33 50.42
CA MET A 767 3.72 2.41 49.28
C MET A 767 3.82 3.13 47.94
N PHE A 768 3.13 4.26 47.82
CA PHE A 768 3.05 5.06 46.61
C PHE A 768 3.41 6.51 46.93
N LYS A 769 3.98 7.21 45.95
CA LYS A 769 4.34 8.62 46.01
C LYS A 769 3.52 9.38 44.98
N GLU A 770 2.85 10.44 45.42
CA GLU A 770 2.17 11.40 44.54
C GLU A 770 3.19 12.40 43.99
N ASP A 771 3.06 12.72 42.70
CA ASP A 771 3.76 13.84 42.07
C ASP A 771 2.96 15.14 42.20
N ASN A 772 3.63 16.22 42.59
CA ASN A 772 2.98 17.50 42.89
C ASN A 772 2.46 18.24 41.64
N GLU A 773 2.97 17.94 40.45
CA GLU A 773 2.58 18.62 39.21
C GLU A 773 1.41 17.89 38.53
N SER A 774 1.49 16.56 38.45
CA SER A 774 0.50 15.73 37.77
C SER A 774 -0.64 15.24 38.67
N HIS A 775 -0.45 15.25 39.99
CA HIS A 775 -1.33 14.60 40.98
C HIS A 775 -1.53 13.09 40.73
N LEU A 776 -0.62 12.46 39.98
CA LEU A 776 -0.60 11.03 39.76
C LEU A 776 0.31 10.35 40.79
N VAL A 777 0.00 9.09 41.09
CA VAL A 777 0.77 8.28 42.01
C VAL A 777 1.64 7.26 41.27
N TRP A 778 2.82 6.97 41.83
CA TRP A 778 3.71 5.93 41.36
C TRP A 778 4.31 5.12 42.52
N PHE A 779 4.94 3.98 42.20
CA PHE A 779 5.65 3.17 43.19
C PHE A 779 6.71 4.01 43.91
N SER A 780 6.75 3.94 45.23
CA SER A 780 7.57 4.84 46.04
C SER A 780 9.07 4.68 45.81
N GLY A 781 9.52 3.50 45.39
CA GLY A 781 10.95 3.18 45.25
C GLY A 781 11.70 3.04 46.57
N TYR A 782 11.02 3.17 47.72
CA TYR A 782 11.61 3.00 49.04
C TYR A 782 11.60 1.53 49.50
N PRO A 783 12.55 1.11 50.35
CA PRO A 783 12.56 -0.23 50.93
C PRO A 783 11.36 -0.42 51.88
N THR A 784 10.31 -1.03 51.35
CA THR A 784 9.02 -1.31 52.02
C THR A 784 8.64 -2.77 51.86
N GLU A 785 7.77 -3.31 52.70
CA GLU A 785 7.34 -4.72 52.62
C GLU A 785 6.68 -5.04 51.28
N LEU A 786 7.34 -5.89 50.47
CA LEU A 786 6.87 -6.27 49.14
C LEU A 786 5.51 -6.97 49.16
N MET A 787 5.15 -7.64 50.27
CA MET A 787 3.86 -8.31 50.44
C MET A 787 2.69 -7.35 50.29
N ASN A 788 2.82 -6.11 50.78
CA ASN A 788 1.74 -5.13 50.70
C ASN A 788 1.42 -4.78 49.23
N PHE A 789 2.44 -4.67 48.37
CA PHE A 789 2.22 -4.47 46.92
C PHE A 789 1.49 -5.64 46.29
N ASN A 790 1.81 -6.88 46.71
CA ASN A 790 1.07 -8.07 46.25
C ASN A 790 -0.41 -7.98 46.62
N LEU A 791 -0.71 -7.67 47.88
CA LEU A 791 -2.08 -7.52 48.36
C LEU A 791 -2.82 -6.38 47.65
N CYS A 792 -2.14 -5.27 47.36
CA CYS A 792 -2.70 -4.17 46.55
C CYS A 792 -3.00 -4.59 45.11
N GLY A 793 -2.13 -5.41 44.52
CA GLY A 793 -2.38 -6.03 43.23
C GLY A 793 -3.65 -6.87 43.25
N ILE A 794 -3.84 -7.68 44.30
CA ILE A 794 -5.06 -8.47 44.50
C ILE A 794 -6.29 -7.56 44.65
N LEU A 795 -6.22 -6.50 45.47
CA LEU A 795 -7.31 -5.53 45.65
C LEU A 795 -7.73 -4.88 44.33
N CYS A 796 -6.75 -4.42 43.52
CA CYS A 796 -7.00 -3.83 42.21
C CYS A 796 -7.66 -4.84 41.26
N ALA A 797 -7.16 -6.07 41.23
CA ALA A 797 -7.74 -7.13 40.43
C ALA A 797 -9.15 -7.53 40.89
N LEU A 798 -9.43 -7.51 42.20
CA LEU A 798 -10.77 -7.75 42.75
C LEU A 798 -11.77 -6.64 42.37
N ALA A 799 -11.35 -5.39 42.30
CA ALA A 799 -12.21 -4.29 41.84
C ALA A 799 -12.68 -4.53 40.39
N ILE A 800 -11.75 -4.88 39.49
CA ILE A 800 -12.06 -5.23 38.10
C ILE A 800 -12.96 -6.48 38.03
N TYR A 801 -12.60 -7.55 38.75
CA TYR A 801 -13.33 -8.81 38.79
C TYR A 801 -14.79 -8.65 39.28
N ASN A 802 -15.02 -7.70 40.19
CA ASN A 802 -16.34 -7.38 40.73
C ASN A 802 -17.05 -6.23 40.00
N GLN A 803 -16.46 -5.72 38.92
CA GLN A 803 -16.99 -4.65 38.07
C GLN A 803 -17.24 -3.34 38.83
N VAL A 804 -16.32 -2.99 39.74
CA VAL A 804 -16.37 -1.76 40.53
C VAL A 804 -15.30 -0.80 40.01
N LEU A 805 -15.73 0.37 39.56
CA LEU A 805 -14.81 1.46 39.21
C LEU A 805 -14.20 2.04 40.48
N VAL A 806 -12.91 2.28 40.44
CA VAL A 806 -12.15 2.85 41.55
C VAL A 806 -11.36 4.06 41.08
N ASP A 807 -11.26 5.07 41.94
CA ASP A 807 -10.31 6.15 41.71
C ASP A 807 -8.90 5.60 41.89
N PHE A 808 -8.14 5.59 40.80
CA PHE A 808 -6.86 4.92 40.70
C PHE A 808 -5.92 5.83 39.89
N PRO A 809 -5.30 6.82 40.55
CA PRO A 809 -4.61 7.94 39.89
C PRO A 809 -3.23 7.54 39.35
N PHE A 810 -3.12 6.37 38.71
CA PHE A 810 -1.90 5.93 38.04
C PHE A 810 -1.85 6.41 36.58
N PRO A 811 -0.65 6.72 36.07
CA PRO A 811 -0.45 7.03 34.66
C PRO A 811 -0.73 5.81 33.77
N LEU A 812 -0.89 6.06 32.46
CA LEU A 812 -1.05 5.03 31.43
C LEU A 812 0.09 4.00 31.44
N ALA A 813 1.27 4.42 31.90
CA ALA A 813 2.46 3.61 32.11
C ALA A 813 2.18 2.31 32.89
N LEU A 814 1.39 2.37 33.97
CA LEU A 814 1.09 1.18 34.77
C LEU A 814 0.37 0.11 33.93
N TYR A 815 -0.62 0.54 33.15
CA TYR A 815 -1.43 -0.35 32.32
C TYR A 815 -0.63 -0.91 31.16
N LYS A 816 0.32 -0.14 30.60
CA LYS A 816 1.33 -0.66 29.67
C LYS A 816 2.12 -1.79 30.32
N LEU A 817 2.66 -1.57 31.52
CA LEU A 817 3.46 -2.57 32.23
C LEU A 817 2.66 -3.83 32.59
N ILE A 818 1.39 -3.70 33.02
CA ILE A 818 0.50 -4.85 33.30
C ILE A 818 0.32 -5.71 32.05
N LEU A 819 0.18 -5.07 30.87
CA LEU A 819 0.03 -5.73 29.58
C LEU A 819 1.35 -6.16 28.94
N GLY A 820 2.49 -5.92 29.60
CA GLY A 820 3.83 -6.23 29.07
C GLY A 820 4.24 -5.35 27.88
N LYS A 821 3.70 -4.15 27.77
CA LYS A 821 4.09 -3.12 26.79
C LYS A 821 5.21 -2.25 27.35
N GLU A 822 6.06 -1.75 26.46
CA GLU A 822 7.13 -0.83 26.83
C GLU A 822 6.59 0.58 27.13
N VAL A 823 7.26 1.28 28.04
CA VAL A 823 7.00 2.68 28.37
C VAL A 823 7.82 3.59 27.44
N CYS A 824 7.32 4.79 27.19
CA CYS A 824 7.95 5.79 26.32
C CYS A 824 8.00 7.16 27.00
N LEU A 825 8.59 8.14 26.32
CA LEU A 825 8.72 9.52 26.82
C LEU A 825 7.36 10.15 27.19
N GLU A 826 6.28 9.84 26.45
CA GLU A 826 4.94 10.34 26.75
C GLU A 826 4.44 9.87 28.13
N ASP A 827 4.84 8.68 28.57
CA ASP A 827 4.50 8.15 29.89
C ASP A 827 5.23 8.92 30.99
N LEU A 828 6.50 9.28 30.75
CA LEU A 828 7.27 10.12 31.66
C LEU A 828 6.68 11.53 31.73
N LEU A 829 6.29 12.09 30.58
CA LEU A 829 5.68 13.42 30.50
C LEU A 829 4.31 13.48 31.19
N GLN A 830 3.56 12.38 31.20
CA GLN A 830 2.31 12.28 31.93
C GLN A 830 2.52 12.25 33.47
N LEU A 831 3.51 11.50 33.95
CA LEU A 831 3.74 11.31 35.39
C LEU A 831 4.64 12.38 36.03
N TYR A 832 5.73 12.77 35.36
CA TYR A 832 6.71 13.75 35.81
C TYR A 832 6.90 14.81 34.70
N PRO A 833 5.95 15.75 34.52
CA PRO A 833 5.90 16.59 33.32
C PRO A 833 7.14 17.46 33.13
N SER A 834 7.70 18.00 34.22
CA SER A 834 8.94 18.78 34.17
C SER A 834 10.16 17.97 33.72
N GLU A 835 10.34 16.73 34.22
CA GLU A 835 11.39 15.82 33.75
C GLU A 835 11.14 15.40 32.29
N GLY A 836 9.90 15.09 31.93
CA GLY A 836 9.51 14.73 30.57
C GLY A 836 9.79 15.84 29.55
N ARG A 837 9.44 17.09 29.85
CA ARG A 837 9.77 18.26 29.00
C ARG A 837 11.27 18.47 28.85
N SER A 838 12.05 18.15 29.89
CA SER A 838 13.51 18.24 29.84
C SER A 838 14.11 17.20 28.88
N MET A 839 13.64 15.95 28.95
CA MET A 839 14.03 14.89 28.02
C MET A 839 13.57 15.18 26.58
N GLN A 840 12.35 15.71 26.42
CA GLN A 840 11.84 16.15 25.12
C GLN A 840 12.72 17.25 24.49
N SER A 841 13.15 18.22 25.30
CA SER A 841 14.05 19.29 24.85
C SER A 841 15.39 18.76 24.34
N ILE A 842 15.91 17.67 24.91
CA ILE A 842 17.13 17.01 24.41
C ILE A 842 16.88 16.36 23.04
N LEU A 843 15.74 15.69 22.85
CA LEU A 843 15.40 15.05 21.57
C LEU A 843 15.18 16.08 20.45
N GLU A 844 14.49 17.18 20.75
CA GLU A 844 14.16 18.25 19.80
C GLU A 844 15.34 19.20 19.49
N TYR A 845 16.46 19.07 20.21
CA TYR A 845 17.63 19.89 19.96
C TYR A 845 18.43 19.39 18.74
N ASP A 846 18.50 20.21 17.69
CA ASP A 846 19.05 19.83 16.38
C ASP A 846 20.43 20.43 16.05
N LYS A 847 21.04 21.19 16.97
CA LYS A 847 22.37 21.79 16.73
C LYS A 847 23.50 20.88 17.23
N ASP A 848 24.65 20.97 16.57
CA ASP A 848 25.83 20.11 16.85
C ASP A 848 26.50 20.39 18.21
N ASP A 849 26.14 21.48 18.91
CA ASP A 849 26.67 21.89 20.21
C ASP A 849 25.86 21.33 21.41
N LEU A 850 25.13 20.22 21.23
CA LEU A 850 24.29 19.61 22.27
C LEU A 850 25.08 19.33 23.56
N GLU A 851 26.31 18.85 23.43
CA GLU A 851 27.21 18.52 24.54
C GLU A 851 27.55 19.76 25.37
N ASP A 852 27.83 20.89 24.73
CA ASP A 852 28.16 22.15 25.38
C ASP A 852 26.93 22.80 26.03
N VAL A 853 25.74 22.62 25.43
CA VAL A 853 24.50 23.25 25.90
C VAL A 853 23.89 22.50 27.10
N PHE A 854 23.82 21.17 27.04
CA PHE A 854 23.19 20.37 28.09
C PHE A 854 24.18 19.82 29.11
N GLY A 855 25.41 19.47 28.69
CA GLY A 855 26.43 18.95 29.59
C GLY A 855 26.02 17.68 30.37
N VAL A 856 25.10 16.87 29.81
CA VAL A 856 24.57 15.67 30.48
C VAL A 856 25.29 14.40 30.04
N TYR A 857 25.35 13.43 30.96
CA TYR A 857 25.96 12.12 30.79
C TYR A 857 24.92 11.02 30.98
N PHE A 858 25.26 9.75 30.70
CA PHE A 858 24.37 8.60 30.88
C PHE A 858 24.20 8.23 32.38
N VAL A 859 23.73 9.19 33.18
CA VAL A 859 23.45 9.08 34.61
C VAL A 859 22.08 9.67 34.94
N ILE A 860 21.47 9.19 36.03
CA ILE A 860 20.22 9.71 36.57
C ILE A 860 20.32 9.82 38.09
N ASN A 861 19.66 10.84 38.65
CA ASN A 861 19.65 11.10 40.08
C ASN A 861 18.30 10.70 40.70
N PHE A 862 18.36 9.95 41.80
CA PHE A 862 17.20 9.60 42.62
C PHE A 862 17.33 10.24 44.01
N GLU A 863 16.26 10.86 44.49
CA GLU A 863 16.20 11.39 45.84
C GLU A 863 15.61 10.32 46.79
N VAL A 864 16.43 9.85 47.72
CA VAL A 864 16.08 8.81 48.69
C VAL A 864 16.38 9.33 50.10
N PHE A 865 15.34 9.59 50.90
CA PHE A 865 15.46 10.15 52.26
C PHE A 865 16.36 11.39 52.34
N ASP A 866 16.14 12.37 51.44
CA ASP A 866 16.93 13.60 51.30
C ASP A 866 18.40 13.41 50.85
N GLU A 867 18.80 12.19 50.46
CA GLU A 867 20.08 11.91 49.81
C GLU A 867 19.90 11.71 48.29
N ILE A 868 20.80 12.30 47.49
CA ILE A 868 20.82 12.13 46.04
C ILE A 868 21.72 10.94 45.69
N VAL A 869 21.11 9.88 45.14
CA VAL A 869 21.80 8.70 44.63
C VAL A 869 21.92 8.81 43.12
N GLU A 870 23.16 8.91 42.63
CA GLU A 870 23.48 8.88 41.20
C GLU A 870 23.57 7.43 40.70
N VAL A 871 22.93 7.14 39.57
CA VAL A 871 22.86 5.80 38.97
C VAL A 871 23.24 5.88 37.50
N GLU A 872 24.20 5.05 37.08
CA GLU A 872 24.57 4.94 35.66
C GLU A 872 23.47 4.21 34.85
N LEU A 873 23.12 4.78 33.70
CA LEU A 873 22.13 4.22 32.77
C LEU A 873 22.71 3.08 31.93
N LYS A 874 24.03 3.08 31.69
CA LYS A 874 24.78 2.03 30.99
C LYS A 874 26.22 1.96 31.51
N HIS A 875 26.99 0.98 31.04
CA HIS A 875 28.39 0.82 31.42
C HIS A 875 29.22 2.08 31.09
N ASP A 876 30.03 2.55 32.05
CA ASP A 876 30.78 3.82 31.97
C ASP A 876 29.86 5.02 31.67
N GLY A 877 28.63 4.99 32.20
CA GLY A 877 27.61 6.01 31.95
C GLY A 877 28.04 7.39 32.41
N ALA A 878 28.70 7.48 33.57
CA ALA A 878 29.23 8.73 34.13
C ALA A 878 30.35 9.38 33.29
N LYS A 879 30.96 8.62 32.36
CA LYS A 879 32.00 9.11 31.45
C LYS A 879 31.51 9.28 30.02
N THR A 880 30.28 8.87 29.72
CA THR A 880 29.73 8.88 28.37
C THR A 880 28.82 10.10 28.21
N PRO A 881 29.23 11.14 27.45
CA PRO A 881 28.38 12.30 27.21
C PRO A 881 27.22 11.96 26.26
N VAL A 882 26.11 12.67 26.42
CA VAL A 882 24.98 12.59 25.48
C VAL A 882 25.30 13.47 24.27
N THR A 883 25.17 12.90 23.07
CA THR A 883 25.50 13.50 21.79
C THR A 883 24.32 13.36 20.82
N GLN A 884 24.38 14.02 19.66
CA GLN A 884 23.35 13.89 18.62
C GLN A 884 23.12 12.43 18.17
N LEU A 885 24.16 11.60 18.21
CA LEU A 885 24.08 10.19 17.78
C LEU A 885 23.40 9.28 18.80
N ASN A 886 23.46 9.62 20.09
CA ASN A 886 23.02 8.74 21.18
C ASN A 886 21.87 9.33 22.04
N LYS A 887 21.38 10.54 21.73
CA LYS A 887 20.30 11.20 22.48
C LYS A 887 19.03 10.35 22.61
N ASN A 888 18.66 9.59 21.58
CA ASN A 888 17.50 8.68 21.63
C ASN A 888 17.73 7.54 22.65
N GLU A 889 18.91 6.92 22.60
CA GLU A 889 19.31 5.85 23.56
C GLU A 889 19.30 6.37 25.00
N PHE A 890 19.82 7.58 25.23
CA PHE A 890 19.83 8.21 26.55
C PHE A 890 18.41 8.36 27.11
N VAL A 891 17.49 8.94 26.34
CA VAL A 891 16.11 9.17 26.78
C VAL A 891 15.38 7.85 27.02
N ASP A 892 15.54 6.85 26.15
CA ASP A 892 14.93 5.53 26.33
C ASP A 892 15.41 4.85 27.62
N LEU A 893 16.72 4.89 27.90
CA LEU A 893 17.29 4.35 29.13
C LEU A 893 16.85 5.14 30.37
N TYR A 894 16.77 6.48 30.27
CA TYR A 894 16.33 7.35 31.36
C TYR A 894 14.89 7.02 31.75
N VAL A 895 13.97 6.98 30.77
CA VAL A 895 12.55 6.65 30.98
C VAL A 895 12.42 5.25 31.61
N LYS A 896 13.12 4.25 31.05
CA LYS A 896 13.09 2.88 31.56
C LYS A 896 13.63 2.79 32.99
N ARG A 897 14.73 3.48 33.30
CA ARG A 897 15.32 3.49 34.64
C ARG A 897 14.39 4.17 35.64
N LYS A 898 13.84 5.33 35.31
CA LYS A 898 12.94 6.11 36.18
C LYS A 898 11.63 5.38 36.48
N LEU A 899 10.97 4.82 35.45
CA LEU A 899 9.61 4.28 35.59
C LEU A 899 9.59 2.78 35.94
N CYS A 900 10.52 1.98 35.42
CA CYS A 900 10.42 0.52 35.51
C CYS A 900 11.40 -0.10 36.51
N ILE A 901 12.54 0.53 36.75
CA ILE A 901 13.65 -0.07 37.50
C ILE A 901 13.78 0.56 38.89
N GLY A 902 13.89 1.90 38.96
CA GLY A 902 14.23 2.63 40.16
C GLY A 902 15.74 2.84 40.30
N GLY A 903 16.19 3.17 41.52
CA GLY A 903 17.60 3.38 41.85
C GLY A 903 18.46 2.10 41.81
N ASN A 904 19.61 2.10 42.50
CA ASN A 904 20.57 1.00 42.47
C ASN A 904 19.98 -0.35 42.94
N ASP A 905 19.06 -0.34 43.90
CA ASP A 905 18.42 -1.55 44.42
C ASP A 905 17.27 -2.08 43.54
N GLU A 906 17.02 -1.45 42.39
CA GLU A 906 15.91 -1.78 41.48
C GLU A 906 14.54 -1.87 42.19
N MET A 907 14.32 -1.05 43.21
CA MET A 907 13.18 -1.23 44.13
C MET A 907 11.82 -1.09 43.43
N ILE A 908 11.68 -0.17 42.47
CA ILE A 908 10.44 -0.01 41.69
C ILE A 908 10.13 -1.29 40.92
N LYS A 909 11.13 -1.96 40.34
CA LYS A 909 10.95 -3.25 39.65
C LYS A 909 10.45 -4.33 40.60
N HIS A 910 11.01 -4.41 41.80
CA HIS A 910 10.58 -5.38 42.81
C HIS A 910 9.16 -5.11 43.32
N GLN A 911 8.84 -3.85 43.62
CA GLN A 911 7.51 -3.41 44.04
C GLN A 911 6.46 -3.68 42.95
N PHE A 912 6.73 -3.29 41.71
CA PHE A 912 5.85 -3.55 40.57
C PHE A 912 5.68 -5.04 40.30
N ASN A 913 6.74 -5.85 40.33
CA ASN A 913 6.63 -7.30 40.13
C ASN A 913 5.77 -7.95 41.22
N SER A 914 5.89 -7.49 42.47
CA SER A 914 5.05 -7.97 43.56
C SER A 914 3.58 -7.61 43.34
N PHE A 915 3.31 -6.36 42.95
CA PHE A 915 1.97 -5.90 42.54
C PHE A 915 1.39 -6.71 41.38
N LEU A 916 2.18 -6.92 40.31
CA LEU A 916 1.75 -7.67 39.13
C LEU A 916 1.45 -9.13 39.48
N ASN A 917 2.23 -9.75 40.36
CA ASN A 917 1.97 -11.11 40.84
C ASN A 917 0.64 -11.18 41.57
N GLY A 918 0.37 -10.23 42.47
CA GLY A 918 -0.91 -10.13 43.17
C GLY A 918 -2.09 -9.91 42.23
N PHE A 919 -1.92 -9.00 41.26
CA PHE A 919 -2.91 -8.73 40.22
C PHE A 919 -3.26 -10.00 39.42
N LYS A 920 -2.24 -10.75 39.01
CA LYS A 920 -2.40 -12.01 38.26
C LYS A 920 -3.00 -13.15 39.10
N THR A 921 -2.99 -13.08 40.44
CA THR A 921 -3.64 -14.08 41.31
C THR A 921 -5.13 -14.16 41.03
N VAL A 922 -5.80 -13.02 40.84
CA VAL A 922 -7.24 -12.93 40.56
C VAL A 922 -7.48 -12.80 39.05
N MET A 923 -6.72 -11.93 38.38
CA MET A 923 -6.89 -11.62 36.96
C MET A 923 -5.85 -12.32 36.07
N SER A 924 -5.76 -13.66 36.12
CA SER A 924 -4.98 -14.43 35.13
C SER A 924 -5.78 -14.73 33.86
N SER A 925 -6.33 -13.69 33.25
CA SER A 925 -7.19 -13.84 32.08
C SER A 925 -6.37 -13.96 30.80
N ARG A 926 -6.78 -14.88 29.92
CA ARG A 926 -6.23 -15.01 28.56
C ARG A 926 -6.64 -13.84 27.66
N LEU A 927 -7.62 -13.04 28.09
CA LEU A 927 -8.19 -11.91 27.38
C LEU A 927 -7.48 -10.59 27.71
N LEU A 928 -6.70 -10.49 28.80
CA LEU A 928 -5.97 -9.25 29.13
C LEU A 928 -5.09 -8.75 27.96
N PRO A 929 -4.34 -9.60 27.24
CA PRO A 929 -3.55 -9.16 26.09
C PRO A 929 -4.37 -8.60 24.91
N PHE A 930 -5.71 -8.73 24.93
CA PHE A 930 -6.58 -8.17 23.88
C PHE A 930 -6.76 -6.66 24.06
N PHE A 931 -6.63 -6.16 25.29
CA PHE A 931 -6.82 -4.76 25.62
C PHE A 931 -5.62 -3.92 25.20
N GLN A 932 -5.89 -2.70 24.77
CA GLN A 932 -4.91 -1.62 24.73
C GLN A 932 -4.74 -1.04 26.14
N PRO A 933 -3.60 -0.41 26.45
CA PRO A 933 -3.38 0.21 27.77
C PRO A 933 -4.48 1.18 28.17
N LYS A 934 -5.00 1.97 27.21
CA LYS A 934 -6.08 2.92 27.47
C LYS A 934 -7.40 2.22 27.78
N GLU A 935 -7.74 1.17 27.04
CA GLU A 935 -8.93 0.37 27.29
C GLU A 935 -8.89 -0.32 28.67
N LEU A 936 -7.71 -0.82 29.08
CA LEU A 936 -7.53 -1.39 30.42
C LEU A 936 -7.63 -0.32 31.51
N GLN A 937 -7.08 0.88 31.30
CA GLN A 937 -7.26 2.00 32.22
C GLN A 937 -8.73 2.37 32.39
N GLU A 938 -9.46 2.48 31.29
CA GLU A 938 -10.89 2.80 31.30
C GLU A 938 -11.74 1.69 31.94
N LEU A 939 -11.29 0.44 31.91
CA LEU A 939 -11.93 -0.65 32.64
C LEU A 939 -11.81 -0.50 34.17
N VAL A 940 -10.69 0.06 34.66
CA VAL A 940 -10.44 0.26 36.10
C VAL A 940 -11.08 1.54 36.61
N VAL A 941 -10.82 2.65 35.92
CA VAL A 941 -11.12 4.01 36.41
C VAL A 941 -12.39 4.59 35.76
N GLY A 942 -12.88 3.97 34.68
CA GLY A 942 -13.94 4.53 33.85
C GLY A 942 -13.40 5.53 32.81
N ASN A 943 -14.29 5.98 31.94
CA ASN A 943 -14.01 6.98 30.91
C ASN A 943 -14.81 8.28 31.14
N GLU A 944 -14.53 9.30 30.33
CA GLU A 944 -15.17 10.63 30.37
C GLU A 944 -15.95 10.94 29.09
N CYS A 945 -16.40 9.92 28.36
CA CYS A 945 -17.16 10.06 27.11
C CYS A 945 -18.66 10.17 27.39
N TYR A 946 -19.10 11.34 27.84
CA TYR A 946 -20.50 11.53 28.27
C TYR A 946 -21.46 11.75 27.09
N ASP A 947 -22.49 10.89 26.99
CA ASP A 947 -23.70 11.13 26.20
C ASP A 947 -24.86 11.51 27.14
N TRP A 948 -24.97 12.79 27.46
CA TRP A 948 -25.99 13.30 28.39
C TRP A 948 -27.42 13.08 27.89
N GLN A 949 -27.62 12.95 26.58
CA GLN A 949 -28.93 12.69 26.02
C GLN A 949 -29.33 11.23 26.26
N LEU A 950 -28.43 10.29 26.00
CA LEU A 950 -28.63 8.88 26.35
C LEU A 950 -28.89 8.69 27.85
N PHE A 951 -28.18 9.43 28.71
CA PHE A 951 -28.38 9.38 30.17
C PHE A 951 -29.79 9.79 30.60
N LYS A 952 -30.35 10.82 29.96
CA LYS A 952 -31.75 11.21 30.16
C LYS A 952 -32.72 10.14 29.68
N ASP A 953 -32.44 9.55 28.52
CA ASP A 953 -33.33 8.57 27.89
C ASP A 953 -33.34 7.23 28.63
N THR A 954 -32.27 6.88 29.36
CA THR A 954 -32.16 5.66 30.18
C THR A 954 -32.59 5.83 31.64
N THR A 955 -32.96 7.05 32.07
CA THR A 955 -33.36 7.33 33.45
C THR A 955 -34.72 6.73 33.79
N ILE A 956 -34.80 6.07 34.95
CA ILE A 956 -36.02 5.44 35.48
C ILE A 956 -36.70 6.41 36.47
N TYR A 957 -38.02 6.47 36.46
CA TYR A 957 -38.81 7.30 37.37
C TYR A 957 -39.69 6.42 38.25
N LYS A 958 -39.82 6.77 39.53
CA LYS A 958 -40.66 6.07 40.50
C LYS A 958 -41.87 6.88 40.93
N ASP A 959 -42.90 6.17 41.40
CA ASP A 959 -44.14 6.70 41.96
C ASP A 959 -44.87 7.66 41.00
N VAL A 960 -45.02 8.94 41.39
CA VAL A 960 -45.72 9.96 40.60
C VAL A 960 -44.88 10.56 39.48
N TYR A 961 -43.56 10.33 39.48
CA TYR A 961 -42.68 10.85 38.45
C TYR A 961 -42.70 9.97 37.19
N HIS A 962 -42.71 10.64 36.04
CA HIS A 962 -42.57 10.06 34.71
C HIS A 962 -41.96 11.12 33.78
N ALA A 963 -41.47 10.73 32.60
CA ALA A 963 -40.74 11.61 31.69
C ALA A 963 -41.49 12.90 31.25
N LYS A 964 -42.82 12.95 31.40
CA LYS A 964 -43.65 14.14 31.07
C LYS A 964 -44.08 14.96 32.29
N HIS A 965 -43.75 14.53 33.51
CA HIS A 965 -44.12 15.23 34.74
C HIS A 965 -43.46 16.63 34.78
N PRO A 966 -44.17 17.69 35.19
CA PRO A 966 -43.63 19.07 35.20
C PRO A 966 -42.28 19.19 35.90
N THR A 967 -42.14 18.64 37.12
CA THR A 967 -40.87 18.59 37.86
C THR A 967 -39.72 17.91 37.12
N ILE A 968 -40.00 16.83 36.38
CA ILE A 968 -38.95 16.11 35.64
C ILE A 968 -38.50 16.91 34.42
N ARG A 969 -39.42 17.63 33.76
CA ARG A 969 -39.05 18.56 32.68
C ARG A 969 -38.18 19.69 33.21
N ALA A 970 -38.61 20.32 34.30
CA ALA A 970 -37.86 21.39 34.96
C ALA A 970 -36.47 20.91 35.43
N PHE A 971 -36.35 19.68 35.97
CA PHE A 971 -35.06 19.07 36.30
C PHE A 971 -34.14 18.92 35.09
N TRP A 972 -34.62 18.34 34.00
CA TRP A 972 -33.77 18.14 32.82
C TRP A 972 -33.40 19.47 32.15
N GLU A 973 -34.31 20.44 32.12
CA GLU A 973 -34.00 21.79 31.67
C GLU A 973 -32.89 22.42 32.50
N ALA A 974 -33.00 22.37 33.84
CA ALA A 974 -31.96 22.86 34.75
C ALA A 974 -30.62 22.10 34.58
N PHE A 975 -30.66 20.77 34.43
CA PHE A 975 -29.46 19.96 34.21
C PHE A 975 -28.75 20.27 32.87
N PHE A 976 -29.52 20.52 31.81
CA PHE A 976 -28.95 20.91 30.52
C PHE A 976 -28.49 22.38 30.50
N GLU A 977 -28.89 23.20 31.46
CA GLU A 977 -28.32 24.55 31.67
C GLU A 977 -26.91 24.50 32.30
N PHE A 978 -26.56 23.43 33.04
CA PHE A 978 -25.22 23.26 33.61
C PHE A 978 -24.10 23.20 32.57
N ASN A 979 -22.93 23.74 32.93
CA ASN A 979 -21.69 23.52 32.19
C ASN A 979 -21.13 22.10 32.43
N LEU A 980 -20.07 21.73 31.69
CA LEU A 980 -19.49 20.38 31.78
C LEU A 980 -19.03 20.01 33.20
N GLU A 981 -18.38 20.93 33.91
CA GLU A 981 -17.87 20.70 35.27
C GLU A 981 -19.01 20.52 36.28
N GLN A 982 -20.10 21.28 36.15
CA GLN A 982 -21.28 21.11 36.98
C GLN A 982 -21.98 19.76 36.70
N ARG A 983 -22.04 19.31 35.45
CA ARG A 983 -22.57 17.97 35.13
C ARG A 983 -21.68 16.85 35.64
N LYS A 984 -20.35 17.01 35.60
CA LYS A 984 -19.39 16.10 36.24
C LYS A 984 -19.60 16.06 37.75
N LYS A 985 -19.76 17.21 38.41
CA LYS A 985 -20.11 17.30 39.84
C LYS A 985 -21.46 16.67 40.15
N PHE A 986 -22.44 16.76 39.26
CA PHE A 986 -23.70 16.05 39.41
C PHE A 986 -23.51 14.53 39.36
N LEU A 987 -22.70 14.01 38.43
CA LEU A 987 -22.34 12.58 38.46
C LEU A 987 -21.64 12.23 39.77
N GLN A 988 -20.64 13.02 40.20
CA GLN A 988 -19.97 12.81 41.49
C GLN A 988 -20.97 12.74 42.66
N PHE A 989 -21.94 13.65 42.67
CA PHE A 989 -23.03 13.68 43.65
C PHE A 989 -23.94 12.44 43.56
N LEU A 990 -24.28 11.98 42.35
CA LEU A 990 -25.18 10.86 42.12
C LEU A 990 -24.53 9.49 42.36
N MET A 991 -23.27 9.31 41.97
CA MET A 991 -22.62 7.99 41.87
C MET A 991 -21.31 7.89 42.64
N GLY A 992 -20.83 8.99 43.23
CA GLY A 992 -19.53 9.05 43.93
C GLY A 992 -18.33 9.07 42.99
N SER A 993 -18.53 9.25 41.68
CA SER A 993 -17.49 9.33 40.67
C SER A 993 -17.90 10.28 39.55
N THR A 994 -16.94 10.99 38.98
CA THR A 994 -17.14 11.78 37.75
C THR A 994 -17.05 10.92 36.50
N ARG A 995 -16.59 9.66 36.59
CA ARG A 995 -16.32 8.78 35.46
C ARG A 995 -17.38 7.71 35.30
N ILE A 996 -17.60 7.32 34.04
CA ILE A 996 -18.62 6.34 33.66
C ILE A 996 -17.99 4.98 33.30
N PRO A 997 -18.73 3.87 33.43
CA PRO A 997 -18.26 2.56 33.00
C PRO A 997 -17.90 2.51 31.52
N ILE A 998 -17.06 1.55 31.14
CA ILE A 998 -16.65 1.36 29.75
C ILE A 998 -17.84 1.11 28.81
N GLN A 999 -18.94 0.54 29.34
CA GLN A 999 -20.24 0.35 28.67
C GLN A 999 -20.95 1.66 28.31
N GLY A 1000 -20.42 2.81 28.73
CA GLY A 1000 -21.00 4.12 28.52
C GLY A 1000 -22.07 4.47 29.54
N ILE A 1001 -22.57 5.71 29.45
CA ILE A 1001 -23.43 6.34 30.44
C ILE A 1001 -24.82 5.68 30.52
N GLY A 1002 -25.28 5.02 29.46
CA GLY A 1002 -26.53 4.27 29.45
C GLY A 1002 -26.53 3.04 30.37
N SER A 1003 -25.36 2.53 30.77
CA SER A 1003 -25.25 1.46 31.78
C SER A 1003 -25.59 1.96 33.20
N ILE A 1004 -25.53 3.27 33.43
CA ILE A 1004 -25.88 3.90 34.70
C ILE A 1004 -27.41 4.00 34.77
N ARG A 1005 -28.02 3.14 35.57
CA ARG A 1005 -29.46 3.18 35.84
C ARG A 1005 -29.78 4.20 36.91
N MET A 1006 -29.81 5.49 36.55
CA MET A 1006 -30.31 6.53 37.46
C MET A 1006 -31.81 6.31 37.72
N THR A 1007 -32.22 6.40 38.98
CA THR A 1007 -33.63 6.38 39.35
C THR A 1007 -34.01 7.67 40.07
N ILE A 1008 -35.02 8.39 39.60
CA ILE A 1008 -35.53 9.58 40.28
C ILE A 1008 -36.80 9.23 41.06
N GLN A 1009 -36.85 9.56 42.34
CA GLN A 1009 -38.00 9.36 43.22
C GLN A 1009 -38.39 10.64 43.98
N PRO A 1010 -39.68 10.82 44.34
CA PRO A 1010 -40.17 12.07 44.92
C PRO A 1010 -39.86 12.21 46.42
N ILE A 1011 -39.52 13.43 46.84
CA ILE A 1011 -39.43 13.84 48.25
C ILE A 1011 -40.23 15.13 48.52
N PRO A 1012 -40.53 15.47 49.79
CA PRO A 1012 -41.20 16.72 50.15
C PRO A 1012 -40.56 17.98 49.57
N GLU A 1013 -41.38 18.95 49.15
CA GLU A 1013 -40.96 20.18 48.44
C GLU A 1013 -40.00 21.08 49.23
N ASN A 1014 -39.97 20.97 50.56
CA ASN A 1014 -39.14 21.80 51.44
C ASN A 1014 -37.68 21.31 51.57
N LEU A 1015 -37.35 20.15 51.01
CA LEU A 1015 -36.02 19.55 51.10
C LEU A 1015 -35.13 19.91 49.90
N LEU A 1016 -33.84 19.70 50.05
CA LEU A 1016 -32.88 19.74 48.94
C LEU A 1016 -32.85 18.38 48.22
N PRO A 1017 -32.47 18.34 46.94
CA PRO A 1017 -32.17 17.07 46.26
C PRO A 1017 -31.09 16.29 47.01
N VAL A 1018 -31.31 14.98 47.21
CA VAL A 1018 -30.39 14.06 47.89
C VAL A 1018 -30.08 12.88 46.97
N ALA A 1019 -28.85 12.38 46.99
CA ALA A 1019 -28.46 11.23 46.19
C ALA A 1019 -28.04 10.06 47.08
N HIS A 1020 -28.52 8.86 46.73
CA HIS A 1020 -28.07 7.60 47.31
C HIS A 1020 -27.06 6.95 46.36
N THR A 1021 -25.78 7.31 46.52
CA THR A 1021 -24.66 6.95 45.63
C THR A 1021 -24.43 5.46 45.45
N CYS A 1022 -24.85 4.65 46.42
CA CYS A 1022 -24.83 3.18 46.37
C CYS A 1022 -25.82 2.60 45.34
N PHE A 1023 -26.93 3.30 45.07
CA PHE A 1023 -28.02 2.82 44.23
C PHE A 1023 -28.30 3.70 43.01
N ASN A 1024 -27.54 4.78 42.83
CA ASN A 1024 -27.76 5.82 41.81
C ASN A 1024 -29.21 6.37 41.85
N ILE A 1025 -29.75 6.54 43.06
CA ILE A 1025 -31.10 7.09 43.27
C ILE A 1025 -30.97 8.57 43.58
N LEU A 1026 -31.76 9.39 42.89
CA LEU A 1026 -31.92 10.81 43.16
C LEU A 1026 -33.29 11.06 43.78
N ASP A 1027 -33.29 11.51 45.01
CA ASP A 1027 -34.46 12.04 45.71
C ASP A 1027 -34.68 13.47 45.28
N LEU A 1028 -35.74 13.72 44.52
CA LEU A 1028 -36.02 15.02 43.90
C LEU A 1028 -37.30 15.66 44.48
N PRO A 1029 -37.23 16.89 45.03
CA PRO A 1029 -38.40 17.62 45.52
C PRO A 1029 -39.40 17.94 44.40
N LYS A 1030 -40.70 17.93 44.70
CA LYS A 1030 -41.76 18.17 43.72
C LYS A 1030 -41.92 19.66 43.35
N ILE A 1031 -40.96 20.21 42.63
CA ILE A 1031 -40.93 21.63 42.24
C ILE A 1031 -41.21 21.74 40.73
N GLU A 1032 -41.95 22.76 40.29
CA GLU A 1032 -42.22 22.98 38.86
C GLU A 1032 -41.37 24.12 38.26
N ASP A 1033 -40.78 24.96 39.10
CA ASP A 1033 -39.91 26.07 38.69
C ASP A 1033 -38.48 25.59 38.40
N THR A 1034 -38.08 25.67 37.12
CA THR A 1034 -36.75 25.31 36.61
C THR A 1034 -35.63 26.08 37.31
N GLN A 1035 -35.81 27.37 37.64
CA GLN A 1035 -34.77 28.19 38.27
C GLN A 1035 -34.56 27.80 39.73
N GLU A 1036 -35.62 27.46 40.45
CA GLU A 1036 -35.53 26.97 41.82
C GLU A 1036 -34.91 25.56 41.87
N ILE A 1037 -35.25 24.67 40.92
CA ILE A 1037 -34.56 23.37 40.79
C ILE A 1037 -33.08 23.59 40.49
N TYR A 1038 -32.73 24.44 39.51
CA TYR A 1038 -31.35 24.74 39.17
C TYR A 1038 -30.55 25.19 40.40
N LYS A 1039 -31.09 26.15 41.15
CA LYS A 1039 -30.45 26.68 42.36
C LYS A 1039 -30.24 25.60 43.42
N ARG A 1040 -31.27 24.79 43.72
CA ARG A 1040 -31.16 23.73 44.74
C ARG A 1040 -30.24 22.59 44.30
N LEU A 1041 -30.28 22.23 43.03
CA LEU A 1041 -29.40 21.21 42.46
C LEU A 1041 -27.94 21.68 42.52
N LEU A 1042 -27.67 22.94 42.20
CA LEU A 1042 -26.34 23.54 42.31
C LEU A 1042 -25.82 23.50 43.76
N ILE A 1043 -26.67 23.89 44.72
CA ILE A 1043 -26.35 23.80 46.15
C ILE A 1043 -26.02 22.35 46.55
N SER A 1044 -26.82 21.37 46.13
CA SER A 1044 -26.59 19.97 46.46
C SER A 1044 -25.26 19.43 45.88
N ILE A 1045 -24.95 19.74 44.62
CA ILE A 1045 -23.70 19.24 43.98
C ILE A 1045 -22.44 19.96 44.46
N GLU A 1046 -22.55 21.20 44.97
CA GLU A 1046 -21.42 21.93 45.54
C GLU A 1046 -21.12 21.50 46.98
N ASN A 1047 -22.14 21.18 47.77
CA ASN A 1047 -21.98 20.80 49.18
C ASN A 1047 -21.91 19.29 49.41
N GLY A 1048 -22.27 18.46 48.43
CA GLY A 1048 -22.26 16.99 48.54
C GLY A 1048 -20.87 16.33 48.43
N GLN A 1049 -19.77 17.07 48.67
CA GLN A 1049 -18.40 16.59 48.43
C GLN A 1049 -17.81 15.73 49.57
N GLU A 1050 -18.44 15.69 50.75
CA GLU A 1050 -17.95 14.93 51.92
C GLU A 1050 -18.69 13.60 52.12
N GLY A 1051 -18.32 12.58 51.34
CA GLY A 1051 -18.52 11.16 51.70
C GLY A 1051 -19.97 10.66 51.85
N PHE A 1052 -20.10 9.37 52.17
CA PHE A 1052 -21.37 8.67 52.45
C PHE A 1052 -22.02 9.20 53.74
N ASN A 1053 -22.47 10.44 53.75
CA ASN A 1053 -23.27 10.96 54.85
C ASN A 1053 -24.69 10.43 54.69
N LEU A 1054 -25.01 9.42 55.50
CA LEU A 1054 -26.38 9.18 55.94
C LEU A 1054 -26.93 10.51 56.49
N VAL A 1055 -28.12 10.86 55.99
CA VAL A 1055 -28.98 11.95 56.46
C VAL A 1055 -29.00 12.04 57.98
#